data_AF-A0A2Z7A1D6-F1
#
_entry.id   AF-A0A2Z7A1D6-F1
#
_cell.length_a   1.000
_cell.length_b   1.000
_cell.length_c   1.000
_cell.angle_alpha   90.00
_cell.angle_beta   90.00
_cell.angle_gamma   90.00
#
_symmetry.space_group_name_H-M   'P 1'
#
loop_
_entity.id
_entity.type
_entity.pdbx_description
1 polymer ?
#
loop_
_entity_poly.entity_id
_entity_poly.type
_entity_poly.pdbx_seq_one_letter_code
_entity_poly.pdbx_strand_id
1 'polypeptide(L)'
;MSLAQRRILLGVSGGIAAYKSCELVRRLREQGAEVRVVMTAGAGHFVGAATFQALSGQPVRSSLWDESAEAAMGHIELARWAERILIAPASADAIAKLAHGHADDLLTTLCLASAAPLYLAPAMNQQMWAHPAVQANLALLRQRGVRVLGPAAGEQACGDVGSGRMLEPHELRDALAASFGGGALAGLEVVVSAGPTFEDIDPVRFIGNRSSGKMGFAVAQAAAEAGARVTLVAGPVSLATPPGVACRVDVRSAAQMQAAVLDACAQAQIYIGAAAVGDYRPAEVAERKLKKQAGAELVLKLTENPDILGSLSAQAAHPFLVGFAAETHDVARYAQDKLQRKGLDMIAANRAWLIANEGSAAARVQQARDAAVQRLAQVVAGQRTQVEQAVAALDPAILQGDRAMLLAALRARLPQARQLDVYSGSLSEVVHANFREFGYAKAAQLMAAQTDDGLPPVQSVAHGAGDRRLSLVMPLGPPQQAQAWLWVELPFAPVQQAFEGISPAGGRLDLRQGDVNVDMRILAHGSPAAEVEAGAKAVPGSTFSVAAALPMAFIVLPRSWPLAALLALAGLGAGLYLLWWRLRRRELSSAGQDQDIDIEEFKLSQETDQAPAPSKPVSAHVPAPAATPAAPVAVDPSIFRAYDIRGVVGKTLNVDVARLLGQSIGALMREQGLAEIVVGRDGRLSGPELAGALADGLRAAGVDVIDLGAVPTPVVYFATYHYNTGCGVAVTGSHNPPDYNGFKIVIGGQTLSEGAIQDLYRRIAENALERGGEGSLRQVDVLPDYLERIVSDVQAERRLKVVVDCGNGIPGAVAPQVLAGIGCEVIPLYCEVDGTFPNHHPDPSDPHNLEDLILAVRQTGADLGVAFDGDGDRLGVVTRAGEIIFPDRLLMLFARDVLARQPGATIIYDVKCTGHLKGQILEAGGSPLMWRTGHSLIKGKMRETGAELAGEMSGHFFFKERWYGFDDGIYAGARLMEILAGDLEERTPEEIFATLPKGVSTPELKIELAEGEHYRFMERFRAQVDFGDATLITIDGVRADWPDGWGLVRASNTTPVLVLRFDADNPDALARIQQTFRAQLLAVDPALKLPF
;
A
#
# COMPACT_ATOMS: atom_id res chain seq x y z
N MET A 1 7.94 12.31 -27.09
CA MET A 1 8.53 12.87 -28.35
C MET A 1 10.04 12.73 -28.28
N SER A 2 10.75 12.60 -29.40
CA SER A 2 12.23 12.46 -29.40
C SER A 2 12.92 13.79 -29.15
N LEU A 3 13.91 13.84 -28.25
CA LEU A 3 14.80 14.98 -28.02
C LEU A 3 16.10 14.89 -28.83
N ALA A 4 16.17 14.00 -29.81
CA ALA A 4 17.36 13.77 -30.62
C ALA A 4 17.89 15.09 -31.22
N GLN A 5 19.16 15.39 -30.95
CA GLN A 5 19.91 16.56 -31.42
C GLN A 5 19.37 17.92 -30.95
N ARG A 6 18.48 17.97 -29.94
CA ARG A 6 18.02 19.23 -29.34
C ARG A 6 19.08 19.79 -28.40
N ARG A 7 19.37 21.09 -28.53
CA ARG A 7 20.35 21.80 -27.71
C ARG A 7 19.70 22.42 -26.48
N ILE A 8 19.95 21.83 -25.32
CA ILE A 8 19.38 22.27 -24.04
C ILE A 8 20.51 22.79 -23.15
N LEU A 9 20.35 24.02 -22.67
CA LEU A 9 21.21 24.57 -21.65
C LEU A 9 20.57 24.38 -20.27
N LEU A 10 21.28 23.69 -19.37
CA LEU A 10 20.85 23.45 -18.00
C LEU A 10 21.60 24.40 -17.05
N GLY A 11 20.87 25.33 -16.46
CA GLY A 11 21.34 26.15 -15.35
C GLY A 11 21.10 25.46 -14.01
N VAL A 12 22.11 25.38 -13.16
CA VAL A 12 21.99 24.82 -11.80
C VAL A 12 22.24 25.94 -10.80
N SER A 13 21.20 26.31 -10.06
CA SER A 13 21.28 27.31 -8.98
C SER A 13 21.46 26.66 -7.60
N GLY A 14 21.80 27.46 -6.59
CA GLY A 14 22.07 26.98 -5.23
C GLY A 14 20.84 26.41 -4.53
N GLY A 15 20.91 25.14 -4.14
CA GLY A 15 19.91 24.44 -3.34
C GLY A 15 20.16 22.94 -3.35
N ILE A 16 19.71 22.26 -2.30
CA ILE A 16 19.89 20.80 -2.14
C ILE A 16 19.37 20.00 -3.32
N ALA A 17 18.31 20.45 -4.00
CA ALA A 17 17.75 19.79 -5.18
C ALA A 17 18.72 19.74 -6.39
N ALA A 18 19.91 20.36 -6.32
CA ALA A 18 20.95 20.29 -7.34
C ALA A 18 21.38 18.84 -7.67
N TYR A 19 21.30 17.90 -6.72
CA TYR A 19 21.61 16.49 -7.02
C TYR A 19 20.61 15.87 -8.02
N LYS A 20 19.33 16.30 -8.00
CA LYS A 20 18.30 15.80 -8.94
C LYS A 20 18.63 16.20 -10.38
N SER A 21 19.32 17.32 -10.55
CA SER A 21 19.76 17.78 -11.86
C SER A 21 20.80 16.86 -12.49
N CYS A 22 21.57 16.10 -11.71
CA CYS A 22 22.47 15.07 -12.24
C CYS A 22 21.67 13.98 -12.98
N GLU A 23 20.61 13.47 -12.36
CA GLU A 23 19.74 12.49 -12.99
C GLU A 23 19.02 13.09 -14.21
N LEU A 24 18.56 14.34 -14.11
CA LEU A 24 17.94 15.05 -15.24
C LEU A 24 18.86 15.11 -16.47
N VAL A 25 20.16 15.40 -16.29
CA VAL A 25 21.13 15.39 -17.41
C VAL A 25 21.18 14.00 -18.06
N ARG A 26 21.24 12.94 -17.26
CA ARG A 26 21.25 11.55 -17.77
C ARG A 26 20.00 11.26 -18.59
N ARG A 27 18.82 11.60 -18.06
CA ARG A 27 17.53 11.38 -18.72
C ARG A 27 17.35 12.16 -20.02
N LEU A 28 17.86 13.39 -20.09
CA LEU A 28 17.83 14.19 -21.32
C LEU A 28 18.76 13.58 -22.39
N ARG A 29 19.95 13.11 -22.01
CA ARG A 29 20.89 12.45 -22.92
C ARG A 29 20.40 11.09 -23.41
N GLU A 30 19.71 10.32 -22.57
CA GLU A 30 19.05 9.06 -22.98
C GLU A 30 18.07 9.27 -24.14
N GLN A 31 17.43 10.45 -24.24
CA GLN A 31 16.57 10.82 -25.36
C GLN A 31 17.29 11.52 -26.53
N GLY A 32 18.63 11.56 -26.49
CA GLY A 32 19.47 12.08 -27.56
C GLY A 32 19.66 13.60 -27.56
N ALA A 33 19.32 14.31 -26.47
CA ALA A 33 19.59 15.74 -26.34
C ALA A 33 21.10 16.02 -26.17
N GLU A 34 21.56 17.15 -26.71
CA GLU A 34 22.85 17.74 -26.36
C GLU A 34 22.64 18.69 -25.18
N VAL A 35 23.30 18.41 -24.05
CA VAL A 35 23.12 19.17 -22.80
C VAL A 35 24.43 19.85 -22.43
N ARG A 36 24.41 21.17 -22.25
CA ARG A 36 25.51 21.95 -21.65
C ARG A 36 25.07 22.49 -20.31
N VAL A 37 25.96 22.47 -19.31
CA VAL A 37 25.63 22.82 -17.93
C VAL A 37 26.35 24.10 -17.50
N VAL A 38 25.60 25.02 -16.91
CA VAL A 38 26.11 26.23 -16.25
C VAL A 38 25.75 26.18 -14.78
N MET A 39 26.73 26.38 -13.90
CA MET A 39 26.54 26.33 -12.45
C MET A 39 26.78 27.70 -11.83
N THR A 40 25.90 28.10 -10.92
CA THR A 40 26.18 29.22 -10.01
C THR A 40 27.19 28.81 -8.93
N ALA A 41 27.86 29.77 -8.30
CA ALA A 41 28.71 29.49 -7.13
C ALA A 41 27.95 28.73 -6.03
N GLY A 42 26.69 29.10 -5.79
CA GLY A 42 25.81 28.42 -4.84
C GLY A 42 25.58 26.93 -5.15
N ALA A 43 25.47 26.56 -6.44
CA ALA A 43 25.31 25.17 -6.84
C ALA A 43 26.58 24.33 -6.61
N GLY A 44 27.76 24.94 -6.76
CA GLY A 44 29.06 24.29 -6.55
C GLY A 44 29.27 23.77 -5.13
N HIS A 45 28.54 24.30 -4.15
CA HIS A 45 28.57 23.78 -2.77
C HIS A 45 27.79 22.48 -2.57
N PHE A 46 26.85 22.16 -3.45
CA PHE A 46 26.01 20.95 -3.34
C PHE A 46 26.49 19.83 -4.25
N VAL A 47 26.92 20.16 -5.47
CA VAL A 47 27.40 19.19 -6.46
C VAL A 47 28.62 19.76 -7.18
N GLY A 48 29.66 18.94 -7.33
CA GLY A 48 30.87 19.34 -8.05
C GLY A 48 30.68 19.40 -9.58
N ALA A 49 31.34 20.35 -10.23
CA ALA A 49 31.31 20.51 -11.69
C ALA A 49 31.77 19.25 -12.45
N ALA A 50 32.72 18.48 -11.88
CA ALA A 50 33.21 17.24 -12.47
C ALA A 50 32.10 16.20 -12.69
N THR A 51 31.11 16.12 -11.79
CA THR A 51 29.97 15.21 -11.91
C THR A 51 29.12 15.55 -13.13
N PHE A 52 28.79 16.83 -13.30
CA PHE A 52 28.03 17.29 -14.46
C PHE A 52 28.81 17.17 -15.76
N GLN A 53 30.13 17.35 -15.75
CA GLN A 53 30.97 17.14 -16.92
C GLN A 53 30.96 15.67 -17.36
N ALA A 54 31.10 14.72 -16.43
CA ALA A 54 31.02 13.30 -16.74
C ALA A 54 29.65 12.90 -17.30
N LEU A 55 28.56 13.45 -16.73
CA LEU A 55 27.19 13.13 -17.15
C LEU A 55 26.79 13.80 -18.45
N SER A 56 27.22 15.04 -18.72
CA SER A 56 26.88 15.76 -19.95
C SER A 56 27.79 15.38 -21.12
N GLY A 57 29.03 14.97 -20.84
CA GLY A 57 30.10 14.85 -21.84
C GLY A 57 30.63 16.19 -22.34
N GLN A 58 30.29 17.30 -21.68
CA GLN A 58 30.67 18.67 -22.06
C GLN A 58 31.30 19.41 -20.86
N PRO A 59 32.24 20.34 -21.09
CA PRO A 59 32.78 21.19 -20.02
C PRO A 59 31.68 21.99 -19.32
N VAL A 60 31.73 22.02 -17.99
CA VAL A 60 30.78 22.79 -17.16
C VAL A 60 31.32 24.19 -16.95
N ARG A 61 30.49 25.22 -17.18
CA ARG A 61 30.90 26.62 -17.00
C ARG A 61 30.34 27.20 -15.70
N SER A 62 31.14 27.94 -14.94
CA SER A 62 30.74 28.47 -13.62
C SER A 62 31.12 29.93 -13.36
N SER A 63 31.95 30.54 -14.21
CA SER A 63 32.46 31.91 -14.01
C SER A 63 32.30 32.75 -15.27
N LEU A 64 32.00 34.04 -15.09
CA LEU A 64 32.06 35.06 -16.13
C LEU A 64 33.50 35.40 -16.54
N TRP A 65 34.50 35.06 -15.71
CA TRP A 65 35.87 35.55 -15.82
C TRP A 65 36.88 34.43 -16.08
N ASP A 66 36.44 33.32 -16.68
CA ASP A 66 37.34 32.25 -17.08
C ASP A 66 38.20 32.72 -18.27
N GLU A 67 39.49 32.97 -18.03
CA GLU A 67 40.47 33.48 -19.00
C GLU A 67 40.54 32.63 -20.28
N SER A 68 40.20 31.34 -20.19
CA SER A 68 40.16 30.42 -21.35
C SER A 68 38.88 30.53 -22.19
N ALA A 69 37.77 31.00 -21.59
CA ALA A 69 36.45 31.10 -22.21
C ALA A 69 36.07 32.54 -22.64
N GLU A 70 36.61 33.56 -21.96
CA GLU A 70 36.36 34.97 -22.27
C GLU A 70 37.11 35.47 -23.53
N ALA A 71 38.16 34.77 -23.96
CA ALA A 71 38.79 35.01 -25.27
C ALA A 71 37.83 34.83 -26.46
N ALA A 72 36.65 34.22 -26.24
CA ALA A 72 35.63 33.93 -27.25
C ALA A 72 34.21 34.45 -26.90
N MET A 73 34.04 35.36 -25.93
CA MET A 73 32.73 35.86 -25.47
C MET A 73 31.77 34.71 -25.05
N GLY A 74 32.25 33.83 -24.16
CA GLY A 74 31.62 32.53 -23.88
C GLY A 74 30.16 32.56 -23.40
N HIS A 75 29.69 33.64 -22.76
CA HIS A 75 28.29 33.76 -22.34
C HIS A 75 27.33 33.98 -23.53
N ILE A 76 27.75 34.71 -24.57
CA ILE A 76 26.97 34.92 -25.81
C ILE A 76 26.94 33.65 -26.67
N GLU A 77 28.05 32.91 -26.72
CA GLU A 77 28.14 31.64 -27.44
C GLU A 77 27.10 30.63 -26.91
N LEU A 78 27.06 30.44 -25.59
CA LEU A 78 26.09 29.53 -24.96
C LEU A 78 24.65 30.06 -25.07
N ALA A 79 24.44 31.38 -24.94
CA ALA A 79 23.13 32.01 -25.11
C ALA A 79 22.53 31.74 -26.50
N ARG A 80 23.37 31.78 -27.54
CA ARG A 80 22.98 31.50 -28.94
C ARG A 80 22.89 30.01 -29.26
N TRP A 81 23.66 29.19 -28.57
CA TRP A 81 23.67 27.74 -28.78
C TRP A 81 22.38 27.07 -28.28
N ALA A 82 21.81 27.55 -27.17
CA ALA A 82 20.62 26.96 -26.56
C ALA A 82 19.36 27.14 -27.42
N GLU A 83 18.60 26.06 -27.65
CA GLU A 83 17.21 26.14 -28.18
C GLU A 83 16.19 26.30 -27.04
N ARG A 84 16.52 25.80 -25.84
CA ARG A 84 15.77 25.93 -24.59
C ARG A 84 16.74 26.09 -23.43
N ILE A 85 16.39 26.94 -22.48
CA ILE A 85 17.13 27.07 -21.22
C ILE A 85 16.24 26.55 -20.10
N LEU A 86 16.74 25.64 -19.29
CA LEU A 86 16.08 25.16 -18.07
C LEU A 86 16.95 25.46 -16.86
N ILE A 87 16.40 26.13 -15.86
CA ILE A 87 17.06 26.31 -14.56
C ILE A 87 16.45 25.32 -13.56
N ALA A 88 17.28 24.38 -13.11
CA ALA A 88 16.88 23.23 -12.32
C ALA A 88 18.04 22.86 -11.38
N PRO A 89 17.87 22.99 -10.05
CA PRO A 89 16.81 23.76 -9.40
C PRO A 89 16.91 25.26 -9.71
N ALA A 90 15.78 25.96 -9.66
CA ALA A 90 15.68 27.42 -9.62
C ALA A 90 15.40 27.89 -8.18
N SER A 91 16.42 28.43 -7.52
CA SER A 91 16.34 28.99 -6.17
C SER A 91 15.59 30.31 -6.16
N ALA A 92 15.12 30.73 -4.97
CA ALA A 92 14.46 32.02 -4.81
C ALA A 92 15.37 33.20 -5.23
N ASP A 93 16.68 33.11 -4.99
CA ASP A 93 17.68 34.11 -5.42
C ASP A 93 17.76 34.20 -6.95
N ALA A 94 17.90 33.06 -7.64
CA ALA A 94 17.93 33.02 -9.09
C ALA A 94 16.64 33.59 -9.71
N ILE A 95 15.48 33.25 -9.14
CA ILE A 95 14.17 33.78 -9.56
C ILE A 95 14.13 35.31 -9.36
N ALA A 96 14.60 35.82 -8.23
CA ALA A 96 14.62 37.26 -7.97
C ALA A 96 15.54 38.01 -8.93
N LYS A 97 16.75 37.49 -9.19
CA LYS A 97 17.71 38.09 -10.13
C LYS A 97 17.15 38.17 -11.55
N LEU A 98 16.57 37.08 -12.05
CA LEU A 98 15.95 37.04 -13.38
C LEU A 98 14.75 37.98 -13.49
N ALA A 99 13.91 38.04 -12.45
CA ALA A 99 12.75 38.93 -12.44
C ALA A 99 13.14 40.41 -12.53
N HIS A 100 14.26 40.80 -11.93
CA HIS A 100 14.71 42.20 -11.91
C HIS A 100 15.81 42.52 -12.94
N GLY A 101 16.25 41.53 -13.73
CA GLY A 101 17.25 41.73 -14.78
C GLY A 101 18.67 41.90 -14.27
N HIS A 102 19.01 41.32 -13.12
CA HIS A 102 20.39 41.24 -12.66
C HIS A 102 21.20 40.27 -13.54
N ALA A 103 22.44 40.64 -13.81
CA ALA A 103 23.39 39.92 -14.67
C ALA A 103 24.79 39.93 -14.02
N ASP A 104 24.85 39.47 -12.77
CA ASP A 104 26.03 39.50 -11.91
C ASP A 104 26.77 38.14 -11.85
N ASP A 105 26.18 37.08 -12.40
CA ASP A 105 26.80 35.77 -12.58
C ASP A 105 26.59 35.22 -14.01
N LEU A 106 27.33 34.15 -14.38
CA LEU A 106 27.30 33.62 -15.74
C LEU A 106 25.89 33.15 -16.16
N LEU A 107 25.15 32.53 -15.24
CA LEU A 107 23.83 31.98 -15.53
C LEU A 107 22.82 33.09 -15.82
N THR A 108 22.78 34.11 -14.97
CA THR A 108 21.85 35.24 -15.08
C THR A 108 22.18 36.13 -16.28
N THR A 109 23.46 36.43 -16.52
CA THR A 109 23.93 37.14 -17.72
C THR A 109 23.53 36.43 -19.01
N LEU A 110 23.68 35.10 -19.03
CA LEU A 110 23.32 34.30 -20.20
C LEU A 110 21.80 34.30 -20.44
N CYS A 111 21.00 34.15 -19.38
CA CYS A 111 19.54 34.17 -19.50
C CYS A 111 19.05 35.53 -20.02
N LEU A 112 19.71 36.62 -19.62
CA LEU A 112 19.40 37.96 -20.12
C LEU A 112 19.82 38.16 -21.58
N ALA A 113 20.90 37.53 -22.01
CA ALA A 113 21.45 37.63 -23.37
C ALA A 113 20.84 36.62 -24.37
N SER A 114 19.99 35.69 -23.93
CA SER A 114 19.44 34.64 -24.79
C SER A 114 18.04 34.97 -25.32
N ALA A 115 17.79 34.61 -26.58
CA ALA A 115 16.45 34.60 -27.17
C ALA A 115 15.72 33.25 -26.99
N ALA A 116 16.38 32.25 -26.39
CA ALA A 116 15.80 30.93 -26.19
C ALA A 116 14.72 30.96 -25.08
N PRO A 117 13.58 30.25 -25.25
CA PRO A 117 12.58 30.16 -24.19
C PRO A 117 13.14 29.60 -22.88
N LEU A 118 12.88 30.31 -21.79
CA LEU A 118 13.37 30.02 -20.44
C LEU A 118 12.33 29.24 -19.62
N TYR A 119 12.80 28.19 -18.95
CA TYR A 119 12.04 27.33 -18.05
C TYR A 119 12.66 27.35 -16.67
N LEU A 120 11.83 27.44 -15.64
CA LEU A 120 12.27 27.40 -14.24
C LEU A 120 11.64 26.19 -13.57
N ALA A 121 12.44 25.40 -12.86
CA ALA A 121 11.98 24.35 -11.97
C ALA A 121 12.22 24.80 -10.52
N PRO A 122 11.23 25.47 -9.88
CA PRO A 122 11.43 26.09 -8.56
C PRO A 122 11.80 25.04 -7.52
N ALA A 123 12.80 25.35 -6.69
CA ALA A 123 13.16 24.52 -5.54
C ALA A 123 13.52 25.41 -4.35
N MET A 124 12.63 25.46 -3.36
CA MET A 124 12.80 26.24 -2.14
C MET A 124 11.86 25.73 -1.04
N ASN A 125 12.06 26.19 0.20
CA ASN A 125 11.14 25.91 1.30
C ASN A 125 9.72 26.43 0.99
N GLN A 126 8.67 25.82 1.55
CA GLN A 126 7.27 26.16 1.31
C GLN A 126 6.91 27.58 1.71
N GLN A 127 7.52 28.12 2.76
CA GLN A 127 7.31 29.48 3.20
C GLN A 127 7.99 30.45 2.22
N MET A 128 9.20 30.11 1.76
CA MET A 128 9.86 30.86 0.68
C MET A 128 9.04 30.84 -0.60
N TRP A 129 8.47 29.68 -0.96
CA TRP A 129 7.58 29.54 -2.11
C TRP A 129 6.31 30.39 -1.93
N ALA A 130 5.62 30.29 -0.80
CA ALA A 130 4.42 31.05 -0.48
C ALA A 130 4.68 32.55 -0.29
N HIS A 131 5.94 32.97 -0.12
CA HIS A 131 6.28 34.35 0.15
C HIS A 131 5.82 35.29 -0.99
N PRO A 132 5.12 36.40 -0.68
CA PRO A 132 4.58 37.30 -1.70
C PRO A 132 5.61 37.81 -2.71
N ALA A 133 6.86 38.04 -2.28
CA ALA A 133 7.94 38.47 -3.17
C ALA A 133 8.29 37.41 -4.23
N VAL A 134 8.34 36.13 -3.86
CA VAL A 134 8.63 35.04 -4.81
C VAL A 134 7.45 34.87 -5.76
N GLN A 135 6.21 34.93 -5.26
CA GLN A 135 5.01 34.88 -6.10
C GLN A 135 4.94 36.05 -7.08
N ALA A 136 5.27 37.27 -6.64
CA ALA A 136 5.33 38.45 -7.51
C ALA A 136 6.43 38.32 -8.58
N ASN A 137 7.61 37.83 -8.22
CA ASN A 137 8.70 37.58 -9.17
C ASN A 137 8.31 36.55 -10.23
N LEU A 138 7.68 35.45 -9.83
CA LEU A 138 7.19 34.42 -10.74
C LEU A 138 6.07 34.94 -11.64
N ALA A 139 5.16 35.77 -11.11
CA ALA A 139 4.13 36.41 -11.91
C ALA A 139 4.75 37.33 -12.98
N LEU A 140 5.75 38.15 -12.62
CA LEU A 140 6.48 39.01 -13.55
C LEU A 140 7.23 38.20 -14.61
N LEU A 141 7.89 37.11 -14.22
CA LEU A 141 8.60 36.23 -15.14
C LEU A 141 7.63 35.54 -16.11
N ARG A 142 6.47 35.07 -15.63
CA ARG A 142 5.41 34.52 -16.49
C ARG A 142 4.89 35.55 -17.50
N GLN A 143 4.70 36.80 -17.08
CA GLN A 143 4.33 37.90 -18.00
C GLN A 143 5.40 38.13 -19.08
N ARG A 144 6.67 37.90 -18.77
CA ARG A 144 7.79 37.97 -19.72
C ARG A 144 7.99 36.69 -20.55
N GLY A 145 7.05 35.74 -20.49
CA GLY A 145 7.09 34.51 -21.28
C GLY A 145 7.92 33.37 -20.69
N VAL A 146 8.41 33.49 -19.46
CA VAL A 146 9.12 32.42 -18.76
C VAL A 146 8.14 31.35 -18.27
N ARG A 147 8.43 30.09 -18.56
CA ARG A 147 7.59 28.94 -18.18
C ARG A 147 8.05 28.35 -16.85
N VAL A 148 7.13 28.19 -15.90
CA VAL A 148 7.44 27.64 -14.58
C VAL A 148 6.93 26.20 -14.53
N LEU A 149 7.83 25.25 -14.28
CA LEU A 149 7.57 23.82 -14.19
C LEU A 149 7.55 23.40 -12.71
N GLY A 150 6.35 23.24 -12.16
CA GLY A 150 6.11 22.97 -10.75
C GLY A 150 5.87 24.24 -9.92
N PRO A 151 6.14 24.20 -8.60
CA PRO A 151 6.78 23.12 -7.86
C PRO A 151 5.85 21.94 -7.60
N ALA A 152 6.44 20.79 -7.28
CA ALA A 152 5.74 19.69 -6.62
C ALA A 152 5.40 20.05 -5.17
N ALA A 153 4.37 19.39 -4.63
CA ALA A 153 4.08 19.35 -3.20
C ALA A 153 4.67 18.06 -2.60
N GLY A 154 5.10 18.13 -1.34
CA GLY A 154 5.63 17.00 -0.60
C GLY A 154 6.71 17.44 0.39
N GLU A 155 7.45 16.49 0.91
CA GLU A 155 8.51 16.72 1.89
C GLU A 155 9.72 17.45 1.30
N GLN A 156 10.12 18.56 1.93
CA GLN A 156 11.23 19.40 1.53
C GLN A 156 12.43 19.14 2.43
N ALA A 157 13.64 19.46 1.96
CA ALA A 157 14.88 19.18 2.72
C ALA A 157 15.03 19.91 4.06
N CYS A 158 14.11 20.83 4.37
CA CYS A 158 14.02 21.53 5.65
C CYS A 158 13.05 20.85 6.63
N GLY A 159 12.41 19.73 6.24
CA GLY A 159 11.43 19.00 7.03
C GLY A 159 9.98 19.44 6.82
N ASP A 160 9.76 20.58 6.17
CA ASP A 160 8.43 21.09 5.84
C ASP A 160 7.76 20.26 4.73
N VAL A 161 6.44 20.02 4.85
CA VAL A 161 5.63 19.40 3.81
C VAL A 161 4.74 20.46 3.14
N GLY A 162 5.02 20.74 1.87
CA GLY A 162 4.25 21.72 1.12
C GLY A 162 4.76 21.96 -0.29
N SER A 163 4.12 22.87 -1.01
CA SER A 163 4.56 23.28 -2.35
C SER A 163 5.91 23.99 -2.28
N GLY A 164 6.85 23.62 -3.14
CA GLY A 164 8.19 24.22 -3.18
C GLY A 164 9.29 23.26 -3.64
N ARG A 165 8.99 21.97 -3.78
CA ARG A 165 9.92 20.97 -4.33
C ARG A 165 10.07 21.12 -5.83
N MET A 166 11.28 20.91 -6.32
CA MET A 166 11.51 20.69 -7.74
C MET A 166 10.76 19.42 -8.18
N LEU A 167 10.05 19.49 -9.32
CA LEU A 167 9.47 18.31 -9.98
C LEU A 167 10.52 17.22 -10.19
N GLU A 168 10.07 15.96 -10.31
CA GLU A 168 10.99 14.86 -10.52
C GLU A 168 11.67 14.94 -11.91
N PRO A 169 12.91 14.43 -12.06
CA PRO A 169 13.68 14.56 -13.30
C PRO A 169 12.94 14.07 -14.56
N HIS A 170 12.14 13.01 -14.45
CA HIS A 170 11.38 12.49 -15.59
C HIS A 170 10.23 13.42 -16.01
N GLU A 171 9.55 14.05 -15.06
CA GLU A 171 8.49 15.03 -15.33
C GLU A 171 9.05 16.28 -16.02
N LEU A 172 10.21 16.76 -15.56
CA LEU A 172 10.90 17.89 -16.18
C LEU A 172 11.38 17.58 -17.61
N ARG A 173 11.93 16.38 -17.83
CA ARG A 173 12.28 15.88 -19.16
C ARG A 173 11.07 15.88 -20.09
N ASP A 174 9.94 15.35 -19.63
CA ASP A 174 8.73 15.21 -20.45
C ASP A 174 8.09 16.56 -20.79
N ALA A 175 8.04 17.48 -19.82
CA ALA A 175 7.59 18.85 -20.04
C ALA A 175 8.51 19.60 -21.04
N LEU A 176 9.82 19.41 -20.92
CA LEU A 176 10.77 20.04 -21.84
C LEU A 176 10.66 19.44 -23.25
N ALA A 177 10.46 18.13 -23.38
CA ALA A 177 10.22 17.45 -24.66
C ALA A 177 8.94 17.93 -25.34
N ALA A 178 7.83 18.09 -24.59
CA ALA A 178 6.60 18.67 -25.10
C ALA A 178 6.80 20.10 -25.61
N SER A 179 7.71 20.86 -25.00
CA SER A 179 7.98 22.25 -25.36
C SER A 179 8.62 22.47 -26.74
N PHE A 180 9.20 21.43 -27.34
CA PHE A 180 9.76 21.46 -28.69
C PHE A 180 8.71 21.20 -29.78
N GLY A 181 7.47 20.84 -29.42
CA GLY A 181 6.35 20.65 -30.33
C GLY A 181 5.38 21.82 -30.33
N GLY A 182 5.00 22.33 -31.52
CA GLY A 182 3.79 23.13 -31.67
C GLY A 182 2.59 22.21 -31.48
N GLY A 183 1.80 22.46 -30.43
CA GLY A 183 0.62 21.65 -30.14
C GLY A 183 -0.31 21.60 -31.36
N ALA A 184 -0.93 20.45 -31.62
CA ALA A 184 -1.73 20.20 -32.82
C ALA A 184 -2.91 21.18 -32.98
N LEU A 185 -3.32 21.88 -31.92
CA LEU A 185 -4.42 22.85 -31.90
C LEU A 185 -3.96 24.29 -31.57
N ALA A 186 -2.65 24.57 -31.68
CA ALA A 186 -2.12 25.90 -31.41
C ALA A 186 -2.78 26.97 -32.31
N GLY A 187 -3.27 28.05 -31.68
CA GLY A 187 -3.91 29.16 -32.37
C GLY A 187 -5.41 28.99 -32.65
N LEU A 188 -6.02 27.88 -32.22
CA LEU A 188 -7.46 27.64 -32.36
C LEU A 188 -8.22 27.94 -31.05
N GLU A 189 -9.43 28.47 -31.18
CA GLU A 189 -10.42 28.58 -30.12
C GLU A 189 -11.36 27.36 -30.13
N VAL A 190 -11.43 26.67 -28.99
CA VAL A 190 -12.19 25.43 -28.81
C VAL A 190 -13.21 25.61 -27.70
N VAL A 191 -14.49 25.35 -28.00
CA VAL A 191 -15.57 25.37 -27.01
C VAL A 191 -15.94 23.94 -26.65
N VAL A 192 -16.02 23.64 -25.35
CA VAL A 192 -16.42 22.32 -24.84
C VAL A 192 -17.62 22.48 -23.91
N SER A 193 -18.71 21.74 -24.15
CA SER A 193 -19.80 21.64 -23.17
C SER A 193 -19.67 20.36 -22.33
N ALA A 194 -19.92 20.45 -21.03
CA ALA A 194 -19.75 19.32 -20.09
C ALA A 194 -20.82 19.31 -18.98
N GLY A 195 -21.08 18.14 -18.39
CA GLY A 195 -21.99 17.98 -17.25
C GLY A 195 -23.45 17.68 -17.63
N PRO A 196 -24.34 17.51 -16.63
CA PRO A 196 -25.78 17.34 -16.85
C PRO A 196 -26.48 18.70 -17.04
N THR A 197 -27.74 18.70 -17.46
CA THR A 197 -28.64 19.86 -17.29
C THR A 197 -29.74 19.50 -16.30
N PHE A 198 -30.15 20.48 -15.48
CA PHE A 198 -31.24 20.36 -14.52
C PHE A 198 -32.39 21.28 -14.93
N GLU A 199 -33.52 20.66 -15.29
CA GLU A 199 -34.76 21.32 -15.71
C GLU A 199 -35.71 21.43 -14.51
N ASP A 200 -35.83 22.62 -13.94
CA ASP A 200 -36.59 22.83 -12.70
C ASP A 200 -38.09 22.55 -12.88
N ILE A 201 -38.68 21.81 -11.94
CA ILE A 201 -40.13 21.59 -11.82
C ILE A 201 -40.74 22.64 -10.88
N ASP A 202 -40.05 22.84 -9.74
CA ASP A 202 -40.34 23.84 -8.72
C ASP A 202 -39.00 24.25 -8.06
N PRO A 203 -38.94 25.21 -7.11
CA PRO A 203 -37.68 25.66 -6.52
C PRO A 203 -36.88 24.58 -5.75
N VAL A 204 -37.44 23.39 -5.56
CA VAL A 204 -36.86 22.29 -4.78
C VAL A 204 -36.61 21.03 -5.62
N ARG A 205 -37.27 20.89 -6.78
CA ARG A 205 -37.27 19.67 -7.60
C ARG A 205 -36.92 19.99 -9.04
N PHE A 206 -36.18 19.10 -9.70
CA PHE A 206 -35.81 19.22 -11.11
C PHE A 206 -35.80 17.85 -11.80
N ILE A 207 -35.80 17.85 -13.13
CA ILE A 207 -35.55 16.72 -14.01
C ILE A 207 -34.10 16.85 -14.52
N GLY A 208 -33.29 15.81 -14.39
CA GLY A 208 -31.89 15.89 -14.82
C GLY A 208 -31.26 14.54 -15.10
N ASN A 209 -30.12 14.58 -15.78
CA ASN A 209 -29.37 13.40 -16.18
C ASN A 209 -28.29 13.05 -15.12
N ARG A 210 -27.91 11.77 -15.02
CA ARG A 210 -26.91 11.27 -14.04
C ARG A 210 -25.44 11.54 -14.42
N SER A 211 -25.18 12.53 -15.27
CA SER A 211 -23.82 12.78 -15.78
C SER A 211 -22.92 13.38 -14.70
N SER A 212 -21.69 12.85 -14.58
CA SER A 212 -20.66 13.37 -13.67
C SER A 212 -19.85 14.53 -14.26
N GLY A 213 -19.99 14.81 -15.56
CA GLY A 213 -19.23 15.85 -16.27
C GLY A 213 -17.73 15.56 -16.51
N LYS A 214 -17.16 14.53 -15.87
CA LYS A 214 -15.71 14.23 -15.89
C LYS A 214 -15.13 14.12 -17.31
N MET A 215 -15.84 13.47 -18.23
CA MET A 215 -15.38 13.30 -19.62
C MET A 215 -15.18 14.64 -20.33
N GLY A 216 -16.14 15.56 -20.24
CA GLY A 216 -16.03 16.88 -20.89
C GLY A 216 -14.91 17.73 -20.27
N PHE A 217 -14.69 17.63 -18.96
CA PHE A 217 -13.58 18.32 -18.28
C PHE A 217 -12.22 17.79 -18.74
N ALA A 218 -12.06 16.47 -18.89
CA ALA A 218 -10.83 15.87 -19.41
C ALA A 218 -10.55 16.27 -20.86
N VAL A 219 -11.59 16.35 -21.70
CA VAL A 219 -11.46 16.82 -23.09
C VAL A 219 -11.03 18.29 -23.15
N ALA A 220 -11.60 19.14 -22.28
CA ALA A 220 -11.20 20.54 -22.20
C ALA A 220 -9.73 20.72 -21.80
N GLN A 221 -9.24 19.92 -20.84
CA GLN A 221 -7.83 19.89 -20.46
C GLN A 221 -6.94 19.45 -21.62
N ALA A 222 -7.28 18.35 -22.30
CA ALA A 222 -6.49 17.83 -23.41
C ALA A 222 -6.41 18.82 -24.58
N ALA A 223 -7.49 19.56 -24.86
CA ALA A 223 -7.49 20.62 -25.87
C ALA A 223 -6.56 21.78 -25.49
N ALA A 224 -6.55 22.19 -24.22
CA ALA A 224 -5.65 23.23 -23.72
C ALA A 224 -4.18 22.79 -23.77
N GLU A 225 -3.89 21.55 -23.37
CA GLU A 225 -2.54 20.94 -23.46
C GLU A 225 -2.06 20.81 -24.91
N ALA A 226 -2.98 20.58 -25.85
CA ALA A 226 -2.70 20.58 -27.29
C ALA A 226 -2.53 21.99 -27.89
N GLY A 227 -2.58 23.05 -27.07
CA GLY A 227 -2.28 24.43 -27.45
C GLY A 227 -3.48 25.30 -27.82
N ALA A 228 -4.71 24.80 -27.67
CA ALA A 228 -5.92 25.58 -27.96
C ALA A 228 -6.26 26.58 -26.85
N ARG A 229 -6.97 27.65 -27.21
CA ARG A 229 -7.66 28.52 -26.25
C ARG A 229 -9.06 27.94 -25.98
N VAL A 230 -9.28 27.43 -24.77
CA VAL A 230 -10.48 26.63 -24.46
C VAL A 230 -11.51 27.42 -23.65
N THR A 231 -12.78 27.39 -24.08
CA THR A 231 -13.95 27.85 -23.30
C THR A 231 -14.79 26.63 -22.87
N LEU A 232 -14.97 26.43 -21.57
CA LEU A 232 -15.72 25.33 -20.98
C LEU A 232 -17.11 25.78 -20.50
N VAL A 233 -18.17 25.31 -21.14
CA VAL A 233 -19.56 25.52 -20.69
C VAL A 233 -20.00 24.34 -19.83
N ALA A 234 -20.10 24.55 -18.52
CA ALA A 234 -20.32 23.50 -17.54
C ALA A 234 -21.73 23.53 -16.95
N GLY A 235 -22.45 22.40 -17.04
CA GLY A 235 -23.68 22.16 -16.28
C GLY A 235 -23.43 21.99 -14.78
N PRO A 236 -24.47 21.71 -13.96
CA PRO A 236 -24.32 21.62 -12.50
C PRO A 236 -23.39 20.49 -12.04
N VAL A 237 -22.12 20.80 -11.78
CA VAL A 237 -21.08 19.90 -11.26
C VAL A 237 -20.14 20.62 -10.30
N SER A 238 -19.53 19.89 -9.36
CA SER A 238 -18.56 20.41 -8.38
C SER A 238 -17.09 20.23 -8.80
N LEU A 239 -16.82 20.06 -10.10
CA LEU A 239 -15.47 19.88 -10.64
C LEU A 239 -14.72 21.21 -10.73
N ALA A 240 -13.42 21.22 -10.40
CA ALA A 240 -12.55 22.38 -10.60
C ALA A 240 -12.26 22.62 -12.09
N THR A 241 -12.02 23.87 -12.48
CA THR A 241 -11.63 24.22 -13.85
C THR A 241 -10.23 23.69 -14.16
N PRO A 242 -10.02 22.91 -15.24
CA PRO A 242 -8.70 22.39 -15.56
C PRO A 242 -7.67 23.48 -15.87
N PRO A 243 -6.38 23.29 -15.54
CA PRO A 243 -5.32 24.22 -15.91
C PRO A 243 -5.24 24.44 -17.43
N GLY A 244 -5.00 25.68 -17.87
CA GLY A 244 -4.90 26.04 -19.29
C GLY A 244 -6.23 26.32 -19.99
N VAL A 245 -7.38 26.02 -19.36
CA VAL A 245 -8.70 26.47 -19.87
C VAL A 245 -8.82 27.98 -19.68
N ALA A 246 -9.14 28.70 -20.75
CA ALA A 246 -9.13 30.17 -20.77
C ALA A 246 -10.37 30.77 -20.11
N CYS A 247 -11.54 30.14 -20.23
CA CYS A 247 -12.79 30.63 -19.68
C CYS A 247 -13.71 29.47 -19.27
N ARG A 248 -14.42 29.61 -18.15
CA ARG A 248 -15.50 28.69 -17.72
C ARG A 248 -16.81 29.46 -17.58
N VAL A 249 -17.89 28.90 -18.11
CA VAL A 249 -19.25 29.43 -17.99
C VAL A 249 -20.14 28.37 -17.34
N ASP A 250 -20.65 28.64 -16.15
CA ASP A 250 -21.55 27.74 -15.44
C ASP A 250 -23.01 27.98 -15.85
N VAL A 251 -23.72 26.89 -16.16
CA VAL A 251 -25.12 26.89 -16.59
C VAL A 251 -25.91 25.83 -15.83
N ARG A 252 -27.23 26.00 -15.74
CA ARG A 252 -28.12 25.05 -15.06
C ARG A 252 -28.98 24.24 -16.02
N SER A 253 -29.67 24.91 -16.94
CA SER A 253 -30.64 24.27 -17.86
C SER A 253 -30.11 24.11 -19.28
N ALA A 254 -30.78 23.27 -20.08
CA ALA A 254 -30.47 23.10 -21.50
C ALA A 254 -30.55 24.40 -22.29
N ALA A 255 -31.52 25.27 -22.00
CA ALA A 255 -31.67 26.56 -22.65
C ALA A 255 -30.52 27.53 -22.32
N GLN A 256 -30.06 27.55 -21.06
CA GLN A 256 -28.89 28.34 -20.65
C GLN A 256 -27.62 27.81 -21.31
N MET A 257 -27.45 26.49 -21.35
CA MET A 257 -26.32 25.86 -22.03
C MET A 257 -26.31 26.18 -23.53
N GLN A 258 -27.46 26.12 -24.20
CA GLN A 258 -27.58 26.50 -25.60
C GLN A 258 -27.14 27.94 -25.82
N ALA A 259 -27.65 28.89 -25.03
CA ALA A 259 -27.31 30.30 -25.15
C ALA A 259 -25.80 30.55 -24.97
N ALA A 260 -25.21 29.97 -23.91
CA ALA A 260 -23.77 30.09 -23.64
C ALA A 260 -22.90 29.46 -24.72
N VAL A 261 -23.31 28.31 -25.28
CA VAL A 261 -22.59 27.67 -26.38
C VAL A 261 -22.69 28.49 -27.66
N LEU A 262 -23.88 29.00 -28.02
CA LEU A 262 -24.05 29.82 -29.22
C LEU A 262 -23.21 31.10 -29.16
N ASP A 263 -23.16 31.74 -28.00
CA ASP A 263 -22.34 32.94 -27.77
C ASP A 263 -20.84 32.62 -27.88
N ALA A 264 -20.37 31.58 -27.20
CA ALA A 264 -18.97 31.18 -27.22
C ALA A 264 -18.52 30.68 -28.61
N CYS A 265 -19.41 30.06 -29.39
CA CYS A 265 -19.11 29.53 -30.72
C CYS A 265 -19.05 30.61 -31.81
N ALA A 266 -19.43 31.86 -31.53
CA ALA A 266 -19.38 32.94 -32.53
C ALA A 266 -17.97 33.21 -33.07
N GLN A 267 -16.93 32.92 -32.28
CA GLN A 267 -15.52 33.11 -32.66
C GLN A 267 -14.68 31.82 -32.62
N ALA A 268 -15.29 30.69 -32.25
CA ALA A 268 -14.61 29.42 -32.11
C ALA A 268 -14.44 28.69 -33.44
N GLN A 269 -13.37 27.92 -33.57
CA GLN A 269 -13.15 27.05 -34.74
C GLN A 269 -13.64 25.62 -34.50
N ILE A 270 -13.75 25.18 -33.25
CA ILE A 270 -14.18 23.82 -32.88
C ILE A 270 -15.18 23.88 -31.73
N TYR A 271 -16.28 23.14 -31.84
CA TYR A 271 -17.19 22.87 -30.73
C TYR A 271 -17.25 21.38 -30.43
N ILE A 272 -17.07 21.02 -29.16
CA ILE A 272 -17.14 19.64 -28.67
C ILE A 272 -18.30 19.50 -27.69
N GLY A 273 -19.38 18.86 -28.15
CA GLY A 273 -20.60 18.63 -27.40
C GLY A 273 -20.54 17.40 -26.49
N ALA A 274 -19.82 17.50 -25.36
CA ALA A 274 -19.66 16.39 -24.40
C ALA A 274 -20.65 16.42 -23.22
N ALA A 275 -21.55 17.40 -23.17
CA ALA A 275 -22.60 17.51 -22.15
C ALA A 275 -23.74 16.49 -22.34
N ALA A 276 -24.34 16.07 -21.22
CA ALA A 276 -25.52 15.21 -21.20
C ALA A 276 -26.78 16.05 -21.00
N VAL A 277 -27.19 16.76 -22.06
CA VAL A 277 -28.37 17.62 -22.08
C VAL A 277 -29.65 16.77 -21.97
N GLY A 278 -30.59 17.18 -21.13
CA GLY A 278 -31.90 16.50 -21.00
C GLY A 278 -32.77 16.72 -22.23
N ASP A 279 -33.45 15.68 -22.73
CA ASP A 279 -34.27 15.74 -23.94
C ASP A 279 -35.59 16.52 -23.74
N TYR A 280 -36.10 16.57 -22.51
CA TYR A 280 -37.37 17.20 -22.16
C TYR A 280 -37.23 18.09 -20.93
N ARG A 281 -38.05 19.15 -20.89
CA ARG A 281 -38.25 20.02 -19.72
C ARG A 281 -39.74 20.12 -19.35
N PRO A 282 -40.09 20.49 -18.11
CA PRO A 282 -41.46 20.87 -17.78
C PRO A 282 -41.94 22.02 -18.68
N ALA A 283 -43.15 21.91 -19.21
CA ALA A 283 -43.76 22.96 -20.03
C ALA A 283 -44.04 24.23 -19.21
N GLU A 284 -44.32 24.06 -17.91
CA GLU A 284 -44.49 25.13 -16.94
C GLU A 284 -43.64 24.80 -15.70
N VAL A 285 -42.90 25.79 -15.22
CA VAL A 285 -42.11 25.70 -13.98
C VAL A 285 -42.90 26.40 -12.88
N ALA A 286 -43.17 25.70 -11.78
CA ALA A 286 -43.89 26.30 -10.66
C ALA A 286 -42.96 27.24 -9.88
N GLU A 287 -43.37 28.49 -9.65
CA GLU A 287 -42.59 29.44 -8.84
C GLU A 287 -42.53 29.06 -7.35
N ARG A 288 -43.40 28.16 -6.90
CA ARG A 288 -43.51 27.72 -5.50
C ARG A 288 -43.52 26.20 -5.41
N LYS A 289 -42.98 25.69 -4.31
CA LYS A 289 -42.96 24.24 -4.01
C LYS A 289 -44.36 23.64 -4.13
N LEU A 290 -44.52 22.65 -5.00
CA LEU A 290 -45.79 21.95 -5.18
C LEU A 290 -46.10 21.14 -3.90
N LYS A 291 -47.21 21.49 -3.24
CA LYS A 291 -47.67 20.88 -2.00
C LYS A 291 -48.39 19.56 -2.28
N LYS A 292 -48.18 18.56 -1.41
CA LYS A 292 -48.88 17.27 -1.50
C LYS A 292 -50.36 17.46 -1.16
N GLN A 293 -51.24 17.10 -2.09
CA GLN A 293 -52.68 16.99 -1.84
C GLN A 293 -53.02 15.50 -1.67
N ALA A 294 -53.81 15.16 -0.64
CA ALA A 294 -54.15 13.77 -0.34
C ALA A 294 -55.00 13.18 -1.48
N GLY A 295 -54.49 12.12 -2.11
CA GLY A 295 -55.20 11.38 -3.18
C GLY A 295 -55.04 11.94 -4.60
N ALA A 296 -54.29 13.02 -4.81
CA ALA A 296 -54.04 13.58 -6.14
C ALA A 296 -52.69 13.13 -6.71
N GLU A 297 -52.68 12.66 -7.96
CA GLU A 297 -51.46 12.36 -8.71
C GLU A 297 -50.80 13.64 -9.21
N LEU A 298 -49.46 13.69 -9.19
CA LEU A 298 -48.70 14.79 -9.79
C LEU A 298 -48.54 14.53 -11.29
N VAL A 299 -49.19 15.35 -12.12
CA VAL A 299 -49.07 15.29 -13.58
C VAL A 299 -48.14 16.41 -14.05
N LEU A 300 -47.02 16.05 -14.68
CA LEU A 300 -46.09 16.99 -15.30
C LEU A 300 -46.22 16.92 -16.82
N LYS A 301 -46.60 18.02 -17.45
CA LYS A 301 -46.58 18.15 -18.91
C LYS A 301 -45.16 18.49 -19.36
N LEU A 302 -44.57 17.65 -20.20
CA LEU A 302 -43.21 17.83 -20.71
C LEU A 302 -43.22 18.41 -22.13
N THR A 303 -42.22 19.21 -22.46
CA THR A 303 -41.95 19.74 -23.81
C THR A 303 -40.47 19.52 -24.15
N GLU A 304 -40.14 19.41 -25.44
CA GLU A 304 -38.77 19.11 -25.88
C GLU A 304 -37.79 20.25 -25.58
N ASN A 305 -36.57 19.87 -25.23
CA ASN A 305 -35.46 20.79 -25.06
C ASN A 305 -34.79 21.16 -26.39
N PRO A 306 -34.13 22.32 -26.45
CA PRO A 306 -33.46 22.75 -27.68
C PRO A 306 -32.31 21.82 -28.08
N ASP A 307 -32.20 21.53 -29.38
CA ASP A 307 -31.06 20.78 -29.92
C ASP A 307 -29.86 21.71 -30.16
N ILE A 308 -28.91 21.75 -29.24
CA ILE A 308 -27.72 22.62 -29.31
C ILE A 308 -26.90 22.34 -30.57
N LEU A 309 -26.64 21.06 -30.87
CA LEU A 309 -25.85 20.67 -32.04
C LEU A 309 -26.60 20.99 -33.34
N GLY A 310 -27.91 20.68 -33.38
CA GLY A 310 -28.75 21.03 -34.52
C GLY A 310 -28.87 22.55 -34.75
N SER A 311 -28.85 23.34 -33.69
CA SER A 311 -28.88 24.81 -33.77
C SER A 311 -27.58 25.37 -34.35
N LEU A 312 -26.43 24.79 -34.00
CA LEU A 312 -25.13 25.17 -34.55
C LEU A 312 -24.98 24.74 -36.02
N SER A 313 -25.37 23.50 -36.35
CA SER A 313 -25.27 22.99 -37.73
C SER A 313 -26.15 23.75 -38.73
N ALA A 314 -27.21 24.41 -38.25
CA ALA A 314 -28.10 25.23 -39.07
C ALA A 314 -27.52 26.61 -39.42
N GLN A 315 -26.41 27.03 -38.81
CA GLN A 315 -25.76 28.30 -39.12
C GLN A 315 -24.99 28.22 -40.43
N ALA A 316 -24.98 29.32 -41.21
CA ALA A 316 -24.26 29.38 -42.49
C ALA A 316 -22.73 29.23 -42.35
N ALA A 317 -22.19 29.64 -41.19
CA ALA A 317 -20.81 29.40 -40.79
C ALA A 317 -20.83 28.82 -39.37
N HIS A 318 -20.47 27.56 -39.22
CA HIS A 318 -20.43 26.86 -37.94
C HIS A 318 -19.00 26.37 -37.64
N PRO A 319 -18.60 26.24 -36.36
CA PRO A 319 -17.34 25.62 -36.01
C PRO A 319 -17.33 24.13 -36.41
N PHE A 320 -16.16 23.50 -36.43
CA PHE A 320 -16.06 22.05 -36.57
C PHE A 320 -16.80 21.36 -35.41
N LEU A 321 -17.90 20.68 -35.72
CA LEU A 321 -18.83 20.13 -34.76
C LEU A 321 -18.48 18.69 -34.41
N VAL A 322 -18.10 18.48 -33.14
CA VAL A 322 -17.87 17.16 -32.58
C VAL A 322 -19.03 16.79 -31.66
N GLY A 323 -19.81 15.78 -32.06
CA GLY A 323 -20.85 15.22 -31.21
C GLY A 323 -20.42 13.93 -30.50
N PHE A 324 -21.20 13.53 -29.51
CA PHE A 324 -21.08 12.22 -28.88
C PHE A 324 -22.35 11.40 -29.13
N ALA A 325 -22.19 10.13 -29.47
CA ALA A 325 -23.25 9.14 -29.48
C ALA A 325 -22.97 8.10 -28.41
N ALA A 326 -23.91 7.91 -27.49
CA ALA A 326 -23.84 6.85 -26.49
C ALA A 326 -25.01 5.90 -26.78
N GLU A 327 -24.72 4.77 -27.43
CA GLU A 327 -25.76 3.88 -27.97
C GLU A 327 -25.61 2.46 -27.41
N THR A 328 -26.73 1.81 -27.10
CA THR A 328 -26.74 0.48 -26.45
C THR A 328 -26.54 -0.68 -27.43
N HIS A 329 -26.87 -0.47 -28.70
CA HIS A 329 -26.80 -1.45 -29.80
C HIS A 329 -26.53 -0.69 -31.11
N ASP A 330 -26.08 -1.37 -32.17
CA ASP A 330 -25.81 -0.78 -33.51
C ASP A 330 -25.11 0.58 -33.52
N VAL A 331 -24.11 0.75 -32.64
CA VAL A 331 -23.48 2.04 -32.33
C VAL A 331 -22.89 2.74 -33.56
N ALA A 332 -22.31 1.99 -34.49
CA ALA A 332 -21.81 2.56 -35.73
C ALA A 332 -22.95 3.13 -36.59
N ARG A 333 -24.08 2.43 -36.70
CA ARG A 333 -25.26 2.87 -37.46
C ARG A 333 -25.89 4.09 -36.79
N TYR A 334 -26.22 4.03 -35.50
CA TYR A 334 -26.84 5.17 -34.82
C TYR A 334 -25.91 6.39 -34.71
N ALA A 335 -24.59 6.18 -34.58
CA ALA A 335 -23.64 7.28 -34.64
C ALA A 335 -23.56 7.89 -36.05
N GLN A 336 -23.57 7.08 -37.11
CA GLN A 336 -23.66 7.57 -38.49
C GLN A 336 -24.97 8.31 -38.76
N ASP A 337 -26.11 7.76 -38.31
CA ASP A 337 -27.42 8.39 -38.43
C ASP A 337 -27.46 9.71 -37.65
N LYS A 338 -26.87 9.78 -36.45
CA LYS A 338 -26.78 11.01 -35.66
C LYS A 338 -25.83 12.03 -36.28
N LEU A 339 -24.69 11.60 -36.83
CA LEU A 339 -23.75 12.43 -37.57
C LEU A 339 -24.45 13.10 -38.76
N GLN A 340 -25.18 12.32 -39.57
CA GLN A 340 -25.92 12.82 -40.73
C GLN A 340 -27.11 13.70 -40.33
N ARG A 341 -27.97 13.23 -39.41
CA ARG A 341 -29.19 13.94 -38.99
C ARG A 341 -28.89 15.28 -38.33
N LYS A 342 -27.79 15.38 -37.57
CA LYS A 342 -27.39 16.61 -36.86
C LYS A 342 -26.32 17.42 -37.59
N GLY A 343 -25.96 17.06 -38.83
CA GLY A 343 -24.97 17.78 -39.63
C GLY A 343 -23.62 17.97 -38.92
N LEU A 344 -23.09 16.91 -38.29
CA LEU A 344 -21.85 16.95 -37.53
C LEU A 344 -20.64 16.62 -38.41
N ASP A 345 -19.50 17.25 -38.13
CA ASP A 345 -18.23 16.96 -38.82
C ASP A 345 -17.53 15.72 -38.25
N MET A 346 -17.68 15.48 -36.95
CA MET A 346 -17.13 14.31 -36.27
C MET A 346 -18.08 13.81 -35.18
N ILE A 347 -18.05 12.50 -34.94
CA ILE A 347 -18.79 11.90 -33.83
C ILE A 347 -17.92 10.91 -33.05
N ALA A 348 -17.86 11.08 -31.74
CA ALA A 348 -17.32 10.10 -30.83
C ALA A 348 -18.43 9.10 -30.48
N ALA A 349 -18.31 7.88 -31.01
CA ALA A 349 -19.31 6.83 -30.84
C ALA A 349 -18.91 5.88 -29.70
N ASN A 350 -19.59 6.03 -28.57
CA ASN A 350 -19.42 5.16 -27.40
C ASN A 350 -20.53 4.12 -27.37
N ARG A 351 -20.16 2.87 -27.09
CA ARG A 351 -21.13 1.86 -26.67
C ARG A 351 -21.62 2.25 -25.29
N ALA A 352 -22.87 2.68 -25.14
CA ALA A 352 -23.44 3.05 -23.85
C ALA A 352 -23.39 1.90 -22.86
N TRP A 353 -23.45 0.64 -23.32
CA TRP A 353 -23.21 -0.51 -22.47
C TRP A 353 -21.75 -0.70 -22.10
N LEU A 354 -20.76 0.00 -22.65
CA LEU A 354 -19.37 0.01 -22.15
C LEU A 354 -19.19 0.98 -20.97
N ILE A 355 -19.91 2.12 -21.00
CA ILE A 355 -19.96 3.11 -19.90
C ILE A 355 -20.97 2.68 -18.82
N ALA A 356 -22.00 1.94 -19.19
CA ALA A 356 -22.92 1.24 -18.31
C ALA A 356 -22.51 -0.24 -18.09
N ASN A 357 -21.34 -0.69 -18.57
CA ASN A 357 -20.99 -2.11 -18.49
C ASN A 357 -20.46 -2.51 -17.15
N GLU A 358 -19.78 -1.65 -16.41
CA GLU A 358 -19.33 -2.09 -15.10
C GLU A 358 -20.56 -2.44 -14.26
N GLY A 359 -21.56 -1.56 -14.23
CA GLY A 359 -22.84 -1.85 -13.57
C GLY A 359 -23.63 -3.01 -14.19
N SER A 360 -23.74 -3.09 -15.52
CA SER A 360 -24.58 -4.12 -16.18
C SER A 360 -23.86 -5.46 -16.42
N ALA A 361 -22.55 -5.48 -16.67
CA ALA A 361 -21.75 -6.69 -16.69
C ALA A 361 -21.57 -7.23 -15.27
N ALA A 362 -21.34 -6.38 -14.26
CA ALA A 362 -21.39 -6.84 -12.87
C ALA A 362 -22.77 -7.42 -12.54
N ALA A 363 -23.85 -6.72 -12.87
CA ALA A 363 -25.20 -7.26 -12.66
C ALA A 363 -25.44 -8.59 -13.40
N ARG A 364 -24.94 -8.75 -14.64
CA ARG A 364 -25.07 -10.02 -15.40
C ARG A 364 -24.22 -11.15 -14.83
N VAL A 365 -22.99 -10.88 -14.40
CA VAL A 365 -22.12 -11.87 -13.75
C VAL A 365 -22.68 -12.25 -12.37
N GLN A 366 -23.20 -11.27 -11.62
CA GLN A 366 -23.90 -11.50 -10.36
C GLN A 366 -25.21 -12.28 -10.55
N GLN A 367 -25.98 -12.00 -11.62
CA GLN A 367 -27.16 -12.79 -11.98
C GLN A 367 -26.79 -14.21 -12.41
N ALA A 368 -25.66 -14.39 -13.12
CA ALA A 368 -25.11 -15.70 -13.45
C ALA A 368 -24.67 -16.47 -12.20
N ARG A 369 -24.03 -15.80 -11.22
CA ARG A 369 -23.74 -16.37 -9.89
C ARG A 369 -25.01 -16.85 -9.21
N ASP A 370 -26.04 -16.01 -9.18
CA ASP A 370 -27.31 -16.32 -8.52
C ASP A 370 -28.03 -17.50 -9.21
N ALA A 371 -27.99 -17.57 -10.54
CA ALA A 371 -28.50 -18.70 -11.31
C ALA A 371 -27.70 -19.99 -11.07
N ALA A 372 -26.37 -19.89 -10.98
CA ALA A 372 -25.50 -21.01 -10.63
C ALA A 372 -25.80 -21.54 -9.22
N VAL A 373 -26.00 -20.65 -8.24
CA VAL A 373 -26.41 -21.02 -6.88
C VAL A 373 -27.73 -21.80 -6.90
N GLN A 374 -28.75 -21.29 -7.60
CA GLN A 374 -30.04 -21.97 -7.70
C GLN A 374 -29.93 -23.34 -8.38
N ARG A 375 -29.17 -23.42 -9.47
CA ARG A 375 -28.99 -24.66 -10.23
C ARG A 375 -28.22 -25.71 -9.44
N LEU A 376 -27.17 -25.30 -8.75
CA LEU A 376 -26.39 -26.17 -7.88
C LEU A 376 -27.23 -26.66 -6.70
N ALA A 377 -28.05 -25.79 -6.09
CA ALA A 377 -28.96 -26.18 -5.02
C ALA A 377 -29.97 -27.25 -5.48
N GLN A 378 -30.52 -27.11 -6.69
CA GLN A 378 -31.39 -28.13 -7.29
C GLN A 378 -30.68 -29.48 -7.48
N VAL A 379 -29.43 -29.45 -7.96
CA VAL A 379 -28.65 -30.68 -8.17
C VAL A 379 -28.30 -31.33 -6.85
N VAL A 380 -27.84 -30.56 -5.87
CA VAL A 380 -27.52 -31.05 -4.52
C VAL A 380 -28.76 -31.67 -3.87
N ALA A 381 -29.90 -30.99 -3.93
CA ALA A 381 -31.18 -31.52 -3.42
C ALA A 381 -31.59 -32.80 -4.16
N GLY A 382 -31.49 -32.84 -5.49
CA GLY A 382 -31.82 -34.03 -6.28
C GLY A 382 -30.95 -35.24 -5.97
N GLN A 383 -29.63 -35.04 -5.79
CA GLN A 383 -28.71 -36.11 -5.38
C GLN A 383 -29.07 -36.63 -3.99
N ARG A 384 -29.39 -35.74 -3.05
CA ARG A 384 -29.85 -36.12 -1.72
C ARG A 384 -31.13 -36.95 -1.80
N THR A 385 -32.19 -36.43 -2.42
CA THR A 385 -33.49 -37.11 -2.59
C THR A 385 -33.34 -38.52 -3.19
N GLN A 386 -32.44 -38.70 -4.15
CA GLN A 386 -32.19 -40.01 -4.76
C GLN A 386 -31.64 -41.02 -3.74
N VAL A 387 -30.74 -40.58 -2.85
CA VAL A 387 -30.23 -41.42 -1.76
C VAL A 387 -31.31 -41.67 -0.71
N GLU A 388 -32.13 -40.67 -0.36
CA GLU A 388 -33.23 -40.86 0.60
C GLU A 388 -34.25 -41.90 0.09
N GLN A 389 -34.61 -41.84 -1.19
CA GLN A 389 -35.51 -42.82 -1.82
C GLN A 389 -34.90 -44.23 -1.83
N ALA A 390 -33.60 -44.34 -2.09
CA ALA A 390 -32.91 -45.64 -2.07
C ALA A 390 -32.87 -46.24 -0.66
N VAL A 391 -32.71 -45.41 0.37
CA VAL A 391 -32.77 -45.82 1.78
C VAL A 391 -34.20 -46.19 2.19
N ALA A 392 -35.20 -45.39 1.81
CA ALA A 392 -36.60 -45.64 2.15
C ALA A 392 -37.18 -46.90 1.50
N ALA A 393 -36.62 -47.34 0.36
CA ALA A 393 -37.01 -48.55 -0.36
C ALA A 393 -36.30 -49.83 0.15
N LEU A 394 -35.57 -49.76 1.27
CA LEU A 394 -34.99 -50.92 1.94
C LEU A 394 -36.05 -51.64 2.78
N ASP A 395 -35.99 -52.96 2.80
CA ASP A 395 -36.81 -53.78 3.70
C ASP A 395 -36.38 -53.50 5.16
N PRO A 396 -37.30 -53.12 6.08
CA PRO A 396 -36.98 -52.93 7.49
C PRO A 396 -36.26 -54.11 8.15
N ALA A 397 -36.47 -55.35 7.67
CA ALA A 397 -35.77 -56.52 8.18
C ALA A 397 -34.27 -56.52 7.84
N ILE A 398 -33.86 -55.88 6.74
CA ILE A 398 -32.45 -55.76 6.33
C ILE A 398 -31.71 -54.72 7.18
N LEU A 399 -32.42 -53.72 7.72
CA LEU A 399 -31.85 -52.71 8.62
C LEU A 399 -31.40 -53.29 9.97
N GLN A 400 -31.99 -54.42 10.39
CA GLN A 400 -31.64 -55.14 11.62
C GLN A 400 -30.69 -56.35 11.38
N GLY A 401 -30.33 -56.61 10.12
CA GLY A 401 -29.51 -57.74 9.69
C GLY A 401 -28.01 -57.44 9.60
N ASP A 402 -27.28 -58.33 8.91
CA ASP A 402 -25.83 -58.20 8.69
C ASP A 402 -25.48 -56.96 7.84
N ARG A 403 -24.51 -56.15 8.30
CA ARG A 403 -23.98 -54.95 7.62
C ARG A 403 -23.56 -55.24 6.17
N ALA A 404 -23.05 -56.44 5.89
CA ALA A 404 -22.66 -56.84 4.54
C ALA A 404 -23.88 -56.94 3.58
N MET A 405 -25.01 -57.45 4.07
CA MET A 405 -26.26 -57.56 3.30
C MET A 405 -26.88 -56.17 3.05
N LEU A 406 -26.83 -55.29 4.05
CA LEU A 406 -27.30 -53.92 3.94
C LEU A 406 -26.51 -53.12 2.88
N LEU A 407 -25.17 -53.21 2.90
CA LEU A 407 -24.32 -52.58 1.89
C LEU A 407 -24.57 -53.13 0.48
N ALA A 408 -24.81 -54.43 0.34
CA ALA A 408 -25.15 -55.05 -0.95
C ALA A 408 -26.51 -54.55 -1.49
N ALA A 409 -27.53 -54.45 -0.62
CA ALA A 409 -28.86 -53.95 -0.99
C ALA A 409 -28.85 -52.46 -1.39
N LEU A 410 -28.01 -51.65 -0.71
CA LEU A 410 -27.78 -50.23 -1.03
C LEU A 410 -27.02 -50.07 -2.36
N ARG A 411 -25.96 -50.85 -2.59
CA ARG A 411 -25.21 -50.84 -3.87
C ARG A 411 -26.09 -51.17 -5.07
N ALA A 412 -27.02 -52.10 -4.94
CA ALA A 412 -27.95 -52.45 -6.02
C ALA A 412 -28.91 -51.31 -6.37
N ARG A 413 -29.24 -50.44 -5.40
CA ARG A 413 -30.17 -49.31 -5.56
C ARG A 413 -29.47 -47.99 -5.89
N LEU A 414 -28.18 -47.87 -5.58
CA LEU A 414 -27.33 -46.72 -5.88
C LEU A 414 -26.13 -47.14 -6.76
N PRO A 415 -26.38 -47.62 -8.00
CA PRO A 415 -25.30 -48.11 -8.88
C PRO A 415 -24.27 -47.04 -9.24
N GLN A 416 -24.63 -45.76 -9.13
CA GLN A 416 -23.74 -44.61 -9.34
C GLN A 416 -22.81 -44.31 -8.16
N ALA A 417 -23.07 -44.88 -6.98
CA ALA A 417 -22.24 -44.64 -5.80
C ALA A 417 -20.83 -45.21 -5.99
N ARG A 418 -19.82 -44.37 -5.76
CA ARG A 418 -18.41 -44.75 -5.83
C ARG A 418 -17.95 -45.43 -4.54
N GLN A 419 -18.50 -45.01 -3.42
CA GLN A 419 -18.23 -45.58 -2.11
C GLN A 419 -19.48 -45.50 -1.23
N LEU A 420 -19.69 -46.53 -0.41
CA LEU A 420 -20.80 -46.66 0.52
C LEU A 420 -20.26 -47.27 1.80
N ASP A 421 -20.38 -46.53 2.89
CA ASP A 421 -19.97 -46.98 4.23
C ASP A 421 -21.13 -46.75 5.21
N VAL A 422 -21.33 -47.72 6.11
CA VAL A 422 -22.39 -47.65 7.13
C VAL A 422 -21.74 -47.63 8.51
N TYR A 423 -22.13 -46.65 9.31
CA TYR A 423 -21.64 -46.42 10.65
C TYR A 423 -22.73 -46.61 11.70
N SER A 424 -22.34 -46.97 12.92
CA SER A 424 -23.28 -47.08 14.05
C SER A 424 -24.00 -45.76 14.34
N GLY A 425 -25.24 -45.83 14.84
CA GLY A 425 -26.03 -44.64 15.18
C GLY A 425 -25.37 -43.70 16.20
N SER A 426 -24.56 -44.27 17.12
CA SER A 426 -23.76 -43.51 18.09
C SER A 426 -22.50 -42.89 17.50
N LEU A 427 -22.11 -43.25 16.27
CA LEU A 427 -20.85 -42.89 15.60
C LEU A 427 -19.60 -43.04 16.49
N SER A 428 -19.65 -43.90 17.52
CA SER A 428 -18.54 -44.07 18.46
C SER A 428 -17.28 -44.56 17.76
N GLU A 429 -17.44 -45.34 16.70
CA GLU A 429 -16.34 -45.78 15.83
C GLU A 429 -15.68 -44.64 15.05
N VAL A 430 -16.40 -43.54 14.77
CA VAL A 430 -15.84 -42.34 14.14
C VAL A 430 -15.07 -41.52 15.18
N VAL A 431 -15.63 -41.32 16.37
CA VAL A 431 -14.98 -40.54 17.46
C VAL A 431 -13.62 -41.11 17.85
N HIS A 432 -13.46 -42.43 17.83
CA HIS A 432 -12.20 -43.11 18.18
C HIS A 432 -11.35 -43.48 16.97
N ALA A 433 -11.74 -43.07 15.75
CA ALA A 433 -10.98 -43.37 14.55
C ALA A 433 -9.71 -42.51 14.48
N ASN A 434 -8.64 -43.07 13.91
CA ASN A 434 -7.50 -42.29 13.49
C ASN A 434 -7.90 -41.43 12.26
N PHE A 435 -8.17 -40.14 12.46
CA PHE A 435 -8.67 -39.24 11.41
C PHE A 435 -7.72 -39.07 10.21
N ARG A 436 -6.43 -39.35 10.38
CA ARG A 436 -5.47 -39.37 9.27
C ARG A 436 -5.78 -40.48 8.26
N GLU A 437 -6.21 -41.64 8.74
CA GLU A 437 -6.56 -42.79 7.90
C GLU A 437 -8.04 -42.79 7.52
N PHE A 438 -8.90 -42.31 8.44
CA PHE A 438 -10.35 -42.24 8.26
C PHE A 438 -10.79 -41.11 7.31
N GLY A 439 -10.00 -40.03 7.22
CA GLY A 439 -10.26 -38.84 6.42
C GLY A 439 -11.00 -37.75 7.22
N TYR A 440 -10.34 -36.62 7.44
CA TYR A 440 -10.84 -35.50 8.24
C TYR A 440 -12.18 -34.94 7.74
N ALA A 441 -12.34 -34.73 6.42
CA ALA A 441 -13.58 -34.22 5.85
C ALA A 441 -14.76 -35.20 6.06
N LYS A 442 -14.49 -36.50 5.99
CA LYS A 442 -15.48 -37.56 6.21
C LYS A 442 -15.87 -37.67 7.69
N ALA A 443 -14.89 -37.60 8.59
CA ALA A 443 -15.13 -37.56 10.03
C ALA A 443 -15.96 -36.33 10.42
N ALA A 444 -15.58 -35.13 9.97
CA ALA A 444 -16.30 -33.89 10.26
C ALA A 444 -17.75 -33.94 9.79
N GLN A 445 -18.00 -34.44 8.58
CA GLN A 445 -19.36 -34.56 8.03
C GLN A 445 -20.22 -35.58 8.78
N LEU A 446 -19.63 -36.69 9.26
CA LEU A 446 -20.33 -37.66 10.11
C LEU A 446 -20.59 -37.11 11.50
N MET A 447 -19.63 -36.41 12.11
CA MET A 447 -19.78 -35.80 13.43
C MET A 447 -20.84 -34.70 13.44
N ALA A 448 -20.95 -33.90 12.36
CA ALA A 448 -22.01 -32.91 12.18
C ALA A 448 -23.42 -33.53 12.20
N ALA A 449 -23.54 -34.84 11.93
CA ALA A 449 -24.81 -35.55 12.00
C ALA A 449 -25.32 -35.76 13.43
N GLN A 450 -24.49 -35.55 14.45
CA GLN A 450 -24.88 -35.69 15.87
C GLN A 450 -25.34 -34.39 16.53
N THR A 451 -25.00 -33.24 15.93
CA THR A 451 -25.07 -31.93 16.61
C THR A 451 -26.23 -31.05 16.15
N ASP A 452 -26.81 -31.31 14.97
CA ASP A 452 -27.86 -30.47 14.36
C ASP A 452 -29.23 -31.18 14.29
N ASP A 453 -30.32 -30.42 14.42
CA ASP A 453 -31.70 -30.86 14.14
C ASP A 453 -31.96 -31.16 12.63
N GLY A 454 -30.91 -31.15 11.79
CA GLY A 454 -30.98 -31.29 10.32
C GLY A 454 -29.89 -32.20 9.74
N LEU A 455 -30.03 -32.57 8.46
CA LEU A 455 -29.05 -33.42 7.78
C LEU A 455 -27.74 -32.66 7.48
N PRO A 456 -26.56 -33.27 7.68
CA PRO A 456 -25.27 -32.63 7.40
C PRO A 456 -25.17 -32.11 5.96
N PRO A 457 -24.56 -30.95 5.71
CA PRO A 457 -24.44 -30.39 4.38
C PRO A 457 -23.61 -31.30 3.47
N VAL A 458 -23.96 -31.31 2.18
CA VAL A 458 -23.19 -32.02 1.15
C VAL A 458 -21.85 -31.30 0.93
N GLN A 459 -20.78 -32.05 0.68
CA GLN A 459 -19.45 -31.47 0.41
C GLN A 459 -18.73 -32.23 -0.72
N SER A 460 -17.77 -31.60 -1.38
CA SER A 460 -16.85 -32.29 -2.29
C SER A 460 -15.63 -32.83 -1.56
N VAL A 461 -15.13 -33.98 -2.01
CA VAL A 461 -13.92 -34.63 -1.51
C VAL A 461 -13.00 -34.92 -2.70
N ALA A 462 -11.73 -34.58 -2.58
CA ALA A 462 -10.72 -34.84 -3.60
C ALA A 462 -9.99 -36.16 -3.31
N HIS A 463 -9.82 -37.01 -4.33
CA HIS A 463 -9.19 -38.34 -4.24
C HIS A 463 -7.83 -38.42 -4.97
N GLY A 464 -7.20 -37.27 -5.25
CA GLY A 464 -5.95 -37.20 -6.03
C GLY A 464 -6.17 -37.34 -7.54
N ALA A 465 -5.17 -36.99 -8.35
CA ALA A 465 -5.20 -37.03 -9.83
C ALA A 465 -6.38 -36.31 -10.51
N GLY A 466 -6.97 -35.30 -9.85
CA GLY A 466 -8.13 -34.57 -10.36
C GLY A 466 -9.48 -35.29 -10.21
N ASP A 467 -9.52 -36.48 -9.59
CA ASP A 467 -10.78 -37.17 -9.26
C ASP A 467 -11.43 -36.49 -8.05
N ARG A 468 -12.63 -35.94 -8.26
CA ARG A 468 -13.43 -35.28 -7.23
C ARG A 468 -14.78 -35.95 -7.12
N ARG A 469 -15.27 -36.09 -5.89
CA ARG A 469 -16.52 -36.78 -5.56
C ARG A 469 -17.38 -35.93 -4.66
N LEU A 470 -18.68 -36.21 -4.66
CA LEU A 470 -19.67 -35.55 -3.82
C LEU A 470 -20.02 -36.50 -2.67
N SER A 471 -19.79 -36.08 -1.43
CA SER A 471 -20.07 -36.90 -0.25
C SER A 471 -21.29 -36.39 0.52
N LEU A 472 -22.10 -37.31 1.03
CA LEU A 472 -23.32 -37.02 1.79
C LEU A 472 -23.60 -38.08 2.86
N VAL A 473 -24.26 -37.65 3.92
CA VAL A 473 -24.63 -38.46 5.10
C VAL A 473 -26.16 -38.55 5.21
N MET A 474 -26.67 -39.75 5.43
CA MET A 474 -28.10 -40.05 5.58
C MET A 474 -28.36 -40.98 6.78
N PRO A 475 -29.36 -40.71 7.63
CA PRO A 475 -29.76 -41.64 8.68
C PRO A 475 -30.46 -42.87 8.09
N LEU A 476 -30.17 -44.03 8.65
CA LEU A 476 -30.90 -45.28 8.44
C LEU A 476 -31.85 -45.47 9.63
N GLY A 477 -33.15 -45.21 9.41
CA GLY A 477 -34.18 -45.16 10.44
C GLY A 477 -34.67 -43.73 10.74
N PRO A 478 -35.43 -43.51 11.83
CA PRO A 478 -35.92 -42.19 12.20
C PRO A 478 -34.77 -41.21 12.47
N PRO A 479 -34.77 -39.98 11.89
CA PRO A 479 -33.64 -39.05 12.01
C PRO A 479 -33.27 -38.68 13.46
N GLN A 480 -34.27 -38.61 14.35
CA GLN A 480 -34.11 -38.26 15.77
C GLN A 480 -33.45 -39.36 16.60
N GLN A 481 -33.39 -40.59 16.08
CA GLN A 481 -32.80 -41.74 16.76
C GLN A 481 -32.26 -42.71 15.70
N ALA A 482 -31.34 -42.21 14.86
CA ALA A 482 -30.77 -42.96 13.75
C ALA A 482 -30.13 -44.25 14.26
N GLN A 483 -30.54 -45.40 13.71
CA GLN A 483 -30.00 -46.71 14.10
C GLN A 483 -28.59 -46.90 13.52
N ALA A 484 -28.36 -46.33 12.34
CA ALA A 484 -27.08 -46.26 11.67
C ALA A 484 -27.02 -45.02 10.76
N TRP A 485 -25.81 -44.64 10.34
CA TRP A 485 -25.56 -43.55 9.41
C TRP A 485 -24.92 -44.09 8.13
N LEU A 486 -25.53 -43.78 7.00
CA LEU A 486 -24.99 -44.06 5.68
C LEU A 486 -24.15 -42.87 5.21
N TRP A 487 -22.87 -43.10 4.95
CA TRP A 487 -22.03 -42.17 4.21
C TRP A 487 -21.85 -42.69 2.79
N VAL A 488 -22.10 -41.83 1.80
CA VAL A 488 -22.01 -42.19 0.39
C VAL A 488 -21.23 -41.15 -0.40
N GLU A 489 -20.37 -41.64 -1.30
CA GLU A 489 -19.73 -40.84 -2.33
C GLU A 489 -20.40 -41.06 -3.68
N LEU A 490 -20.84 -39.96 -4.29
CA LEU A 490 -21.41 -39.90 -5.62
C LEU A 490 -20.44 -39.19 -6.59
N PRO A 491 -20.59 -39.36 -7.91
CA PRO A 491 -19.78 -38.65 -8.89
C PRO A 491 -19.97 -37.13 -8.78
N PHE A 492 -18.89 -36.36 -8.91
CA PHE A 492 -18.97 -34.88 -8.90
C PHE A 492 -19.43 -34.29 -10.25
N ALA A 493 -19.42 -35.09 -11.32
CA ALA A 493 -19.76 -34.65 -12.67
C ALA A 493 -21.10 -33.91 -12.80
N PRO A 494 -22.21 -34.29 -12.13
CA PRO A 494 -23.47 -33.53 -12.19
C PRO A 494 -23.35 -32.11 -11.63
N VAL A 495 -22.55 -31.92 -10.57
CA VAL A 495 -22.29 -30.61 -9.96
C VAL A 495 -21.41 -29.77 -10.89
N GLN A 496 -20.36 -30.37 -11.46
CA GLN A 496 -19.49 -29.73 -12.44
C GLN A 496 -20.25 -29.29 -13.69
N GLN A 497 -21.06 -30.16 -14.28
CA GLN A 497 -21.87 -29.85 -15.47
C GLN A 497 -22.92 -28.76 -15.18
N ALA A 498 -23.50 -28.77 -13.98
CA ALA A 498 -24.45 -27.75 -13.57
C ALA A 498 -23.80 -26.37 -13.38
N PHE A 499 -22.55 -26.34 -12.90
CA PHE A 499 -21.78 -25.11 -12.74
C PHE A 499 -21.27 -24.57 -14.09
N GLU A 500 -20.61 -25.42 -14.89
CA GLU A 500 -20.05 -25.06 -16.20
C GLU A 500 -21.14 -24.80 -17.26
N GLY A 501 -22.36 -25.28 -17.03
CA GLY A 501 -23.52 -25.00 -17.89
C GLY A 501 -24.06 -23.57 -17.77
N ILE A 502 -23.61 -22.77 -16.79
CA ILE A 502 -24.03 -21.38 -16.59
C ILE A 502 -23.03 -20.44 -17.23
N SER A 503 -23.47 -19.71 -18.26
CA SER A 503 -22.61 -18.73 -18.93
C SER A 503 -22.26 -17.58 -17.98
N PRO A 504 -20.96 -17.25 -17.79
CA PRO A 504 -20.52 -16.21 -16.87
C PRO A 504 -20.66 -14.80 -17.46
N ALA A 505 -21.42 -14.63 -18.55
CA ALA A 505 -21.79 -13.35 -19.15
C ALA A 505 -20.61 -12.38 -19.42
N GLY A 506 -19.42 -12.91 -19.74
CA GLY A 506 -18.20 -12.16 -20.03
C GLY A 506 -17.22 -12.03 -18.86
N GLY A 507 -17.64 -12.30 -17.63
CA GLY A 507 -16.78 -12.38 -16.44
C GLY A 507 -16.32 -13.82 -16.16
N ARG A 508 -16.15 -14.15 -14.87
CA ARG A 508 -15.85 -15.51 -14.39
C ARG A 508 -16.67 -15.83 -13.15
N LEU A 509 -17.10 -17.09 -13.02
CA LEU A 509 -17.68 -17.65 -11.80
C LEU A 509 -16.66 -18.59 -11.16
N ASP A 510 -16.53 -18.54 -9.85
CA ASP A 510 -15.68 -19.44 -9.07
C ASP A 510 -16.57 -20.25 -8.10
N LEU A 511 -16.63 -21.58 -8.25
CA LEU A 511 -17.25 -22.49 -7.29
C LEU A 511 -16.25 -22.76 -6.18
N ARG A 512 -16.64 -22.55 -4.93
CA ARG A 512 -15.79 -22.70 -3.75
C ARG A 512 -16.44 -23.61 -2.73
N GLN A 513 -15.65 -24.14 -1.80
CA GLN A 513 -16.10 -24.96 -0.69
C GLN A 513 -15.37 -24.56 0.60
N GLY A 514 -16.15 -24.42 1.65
CA GLY A 514 -15.67 -24.20 3.02
C GLY A 514 -16.67 -23.39 3.84
N ASP A 515 -16.33 -23.15 5.10
CA ASP A 515 -17.07 -22.23 5.95
C ASP A 515 -16.59 -20.79 5.74
N VAL A 516 -17.31 -19.78 6.24
CA VAL A 516 -17.17 -18.33 5.95
C VAL A 516 -15.72 -17.77 6.05
N ASN A 517 -14.79 -18.51 6.64
CA ASN A 517 -13.38 -18.17 6.85
C ASN A 517 -12.35 -18.92 5.97
N VAL A 518 -12.72 -19.94 5.17
CA VAL A 518 -11.77 -20.69 4.31
C VAL A 518 -12.43 -21.08 2.99
N ASP A 519 -12.31 -20.24 1.97
CA ASP A 519 -13.07 -20.40 0.72
C ASP A 519 -12.19 -21.06 -0.36
N MET A 520 -12.01 -22.39 -0.32
CA MET A 520 -11.21 -23.13 -1.30
C MET A 520 -11.91 -23.16 -2.67
N ARG A 521 -11.27 -22.63 -3.72
CA ARG A 521 -11.81 -22.71 -5.10
C ARG A 521 -11.74 -24.14 -5.65
N ILE A 522 -12.91 -24.70 -5.98
CA ILE A 522 -13.10 -26.04 -6.56
C ILE A 522 -13.07 -25.99 -8.09
N LEU A 523 -13.81 -25.07 -8.71
CA LEU A 523 -13.91 -24.89 -10.16
C LEU A 523 -13.91 -23.40 -10.50
N ALA A 524 -13.48 -23.07 -11.71
CA ALA A 524 -13.57 -21.72 -12.27
C ALA A 524 -14.12 -21.81 -13.70
N HIS A 525 -15.09 -20.97 -14.04
CA HIS A 525 -15.73 -20.94 -15.35
C HIS A 525 -15.85 -19.50 -15.87
N GLY A 526 -15.12 -19.16 -16.92
CA GLY A 526 -15.13 -17.82 -17.54
C GLY A 526 -13.73 -17.22 -17.76
N SER A 527 -13.67 -15.89 -17.91
CA SER A 527 -12.43 -15.18 -18.26
C SER A 527 -11.38 -15.22 -17.14
N PRO A 528 -10.12 -15.65 -17.41
CA PRO A 528 -9.06 -15.67 -16.40
C PRO A 528 -8.61 -14.25 -15.98
N ALA A 529 -8.77 -13.27 -16.86
CA ALA A 529 -8.45 -11.86 -16.63
C ALA A 529 -9.57 -11.08 -15.90
N ALA A 530 -10.53 -11.77 -15.29
CA ALA A 530 -11.59 -11.15 -14.49
C ALA A 530 -11.17 -11.02 -13.02
N GLU A 531 -11.46 -9.86 -12.41
CA GLU A 531 -11.14 -9.55 -11.01
C GLU A 531 -12.25 -10.01 -10.07
N VAL A 532 -11.89 -10.70 -8.99
CA VAL A 532 -12.87 -11.32 -8.06
C VAL A 532 -13.49 -10.26 -7.15
N GLU A 533 -14.82 -10.22 -7.09
CA GLU A 533 -15.55 -9.36 -6.16
C GLU A 533 -15.58 -9.97 -4.75
N ALA A 534 -15.56 -9.13 -3.71
CA ALA A 534 -15.80 -9.58 -2.34
C ALA A 534 -17.28 -10.00 -2.17
N GLY A 535 -17.53 -11.30 -1.87
CA GLY A 535 -18.87 -11.82 -1.55
C GLY A 535 -19.32 -13.02 -2.40
N ALA A 536 -18.99 -14.23 -1.93
CA ALA A 536 -19.56 -15.47 -2.46
C ALA A 536 -20.98 -15.71 -1.91
N LYS A 537 -21.86 -16.35 -2.69
CA LYS A 537 -23.19 -16.77 -2.23
C LYS A 537 -23.23 -18.25 -1.95
N ALA A 538 -23.68 -18.64 -0.76
CA ALA A 538 -23.81 -20.03 -0.34
C ALA A 538 -24.86 -20.79 -1.18
N VAL A 539 -24.60 -22.06 -1.45
CA VAL A 539 -25.51 -22.99 -2.11
C VAL A 539 -26.23 -23.80 -1.03
N PRO A 540 -27.56 -23.60 -0.85
CA PRO A 540 -28.33 -24.28 0.18
C PRO A 540 -28.16 -25.80 0.20
N GLY A 541 -28.03 -26.38 1.40
CA GLY A 541 -27.88 -27.83 1.60
C GLY A 541 -26.48 -28.38 1.32
N SER A 542 -25.49 -27.51 1.08
CA SER A 542 -24.09 -27.87 0.83
C SER A 542 -23.12 -26.90 1.51
N THR A 543 -21.85 -27.29 1.53
CA THR A 543 -20.70 -26.44 1.91
C THR A 543 -20.19 -25.59 0.74
N PHE A 544 -20.93 -25.52 -0.38
CA PHE A 544 -20.50 -24.79 -1.56
C PHE A 544 -20.90 -23.32 -1.51
N SER A 545 -20.07 -22.46 -2.09
CA SER A 545 -20.38 -21.07 -2.37
C SER A 545 -19.99 -20.73 -3.82
N VAL A 546 -20.65 -19.75 -4.44
CA VAL A 546 -20.29 -19.28 -5.78
C VAL A 546 -19.90 -17.81 -5.71
N ALA A 547 -18.70 -17.47 -6.19
CA ALA A 547 -18.22 -16.10 -6.30
C ALA A 547 -18.28 -15.58 -7.75
N ALA A 548 -18.48 -14.28 -7.90
CA ALA A 548 -18.48 -13.57 -9.17
C ALA A 548 -17.15 -12.82 -9.36
N ALA A 549 -16.61 -12.85 -10.57
CA ALA A 549 -15.44 -12.08 -10.97
C ALA A 549 -15.75 -11.24 -12.23
N LEU A 550 -15.48 -9.94 -12.14
CA LEU A 550 -15.87 -8.92 -13.09
C LEU A 550 -14.87 -8.81 -14.25
N PRO A 551 -15.31 -8.63 -15.50
CA PRO A 551 -14.42 -8.53 -16.65
C PRO A 551 -13.56 -7.25 -16.61
N MET A 552 -12.24 -7.37 -16.80
CA MET A 552 -11.36 -6.23 -17.08
C MET A 552 -11.51 -5.77 -18.54
N ALA A 553 -11.51 -4.46 -18.77
CA ALA A 553 -11.73 -3.87 -20.09
C ALA A 553 -10.64 -4.29 -21.11
N PHE A 554 -11.04 -4.85 -22.26
CA PHE A 554 -10.17 -5.06 -23.42
C PHE A 554 -10.81 -4.57 -24.73
N ILE A 555 -9.97 -4.00 -25.60
CA ILE A 555 -10.27 -3.69 -27.01
C ILE A 555 -10.31 -5.02 -27.78
N VAL A 556 -11.47 -5.36 -28.34
CA VAL A 556 -11.63 -6.55 -29.19
C VAL A 556 -11.18 -6.20 -30.61
N LEU A 557 -9.99 -6.66 -31.01
CA LEU A 557 -9.66 -6.77 -32.44
C LEU A 557 -10.46 -7.93 -33.04
N PRO A 558 -11.22 -7.73 -34.13
CA PRO A 558 -12.01 -8.80 -34.72
C PRO A 558 -11.10 -9.93 -35.21
N ARG A 559 -11.35 -11.16 -34.76
CA ARG A 559 -10.80 -12.40 -35.37
C ARG A 559 -11.45 -12.63 -36.74
N SER A 560 -11.14 -11.76 -37.68
CA SER A 560 -11.53 -11.85 -39.08
C SER A 560 -10.25 -11.91 -39.89
N TRP A 561 -9.85 -13.13 -40.28
CA TRP A 561 -8.74 -13.34 -41.21
C TRP A 561 -8.89 -12.52 -42.51
N PRO A 562 -10.11 -12.36 -43.08
CA PRO A 562 -10.31 -11.48 -44.23
C PRO A 562 -9.98 -10.01 -43.93
N LEU A 563 -10.38 -9.49 -42.77
CA LEU A 563 -10.12 -8.10 -42.38
C LEU A 563 -8.62 -7.87 -42.08
N ALA A 564 -7.95 -8.85 -41.46
CA ALA A 564 -6.50 -8.80 -41.24
C ALA A 564 -5.73 -8.78 -42.57
N ALA A 565 -6.15 -9.57 -43.55
CA ALA A 565 -5.57 -9.56 -44.90
C ALA A 565 -5.82 -8.23 -45.62
N LEU A 566 -7.01 -7.65 -45.47
CA LEU A 566 -7.38 -6.36 -46.08
C LEU A 566 -6.60 -5.19 -45.47
N LEU A 567 -6.40 -5.20 -44.15
CA LEU A 567 -5.58 -4.21 -43.44
C LEU A 567 -4.08 -4.37 -43.76
N ALA A 568 -3.59 -5.60 -43.93
CA ALA A 568 -2.22 -5.83 -44.38
C ALA A 568 -1.99 -5.32 -45.82
N LEU A 569 -2.96 -5.53 -46.72
CA LEU A 569 -2.92 -4.98 -48.09
C LEU A 569 -3.00 -3.45 -48.09
N ALA A 570 -3.84 -2.85 -47.24
CA ALA A 570 -3.90 -1.41 -47.07
C ALA A 570 -2.58 -0.84 -46.51
N GLY A 571 -1.95 -1.53 -45.57
CA GLY A 571 -0.63 -1.18 -45.03
C GLY A 571 0.48 -1.25 -46.08
N LEU A 572 0.49 -2.28 -46.92
CA LEU A 572 1.42 -2.40 -48.05
C LEU A 572 1.18 -1.32 -49.11
N GLY A 573 -0.07 -0.99 -49.41
CA GLY A 573 -0.44 0.10 -50.31
C GLY A 573 0.01 1.47 -49.79
N ALA A 574 -0.19 1.73 -48.49
CA ALA A 574 0.28 2.95 -47.83
C ALA A 574 1.82 3.03 -47.82
N GLY A 575 2.51 1.91 -47.60
CA GLY A 575 3.97 1.83 -47.67
C GLY A 575 4.52 2.14 -49.07
N LEU A 576 3.91 1.57 -50.11
CA LEU A 576 4.27 1.84 -51.51
C LEU A 576 3.97 3.30 -51.91
N TYR A 577 2.85 3.84 -51.45
CA TYR A 577 2.49 5.25 -51.67
C TYR A 577 3.48 6.20 -51.00
N LEU A 578 3.89 5.92 -49.75
CA LEU A 578 4.89 6.71 -49.04
C LEU A 578 6.28 6.60 -49.68
N LEU A 579 6.66 5.43 -50.20
CA LEU A 579 7.92 5.25 -50.92
C LEU A 579 7.92 6.02 -52.25
N TRP A 580 6.81 5.96 -53.01
CA TRP A 580 6.62 6.74 -54.23
C TRP A 580 6.63 8.25 -53.95
N TRP A 581 5.93 8.70 -52.91
CA TRP A 581 5.90 10.11 -52.49
C TRP A 581 7.29 10.62 -52.08
N ARG A 582 8.07 9.77 -51.40
CA ARG A 582 9.44 10.09 -50.98
C ARG A 582 10.43 10.15 -52.16
N LEU A 583 10.23 9.33 -53.18
CA LEU A 583 11.01 9.38 -54.43
C LEU A 583 10.64 10.62 -55.26
N ARG A 584 9.35 10.99 -55.31
CA ARG A 584 8.86 12.16 -56.06
C ARG A 584 9.28 13.50 -55.44
N ARG A 585 9.45 13.57 -54.11
CA ARG A 585 9.95 14.78 -53.43
C ARG A 585 11.42 15.07 -53.66
N ARG A 586 12.23 14.10 -54.11
CA ARG A 586 13.65 14.33 -54.44
C ARG A 586 13.87 15.08 -55.76
N GLU A 587 12.89 15.08 -56.66
CA GLU A 587 12.96 15.82 -57.94
C GLU A 587 12.45 17.27 -57.86
N LEU A 588 11.73 17.63 -56.80
CA LEU A 588 11.08 18.93 -56.65
C LEU A 588 11.85 19.92 -55.75
N SER A 589 12.97 19.51 -55.17
CA SER A 589 13.76 20.32 -54.23
C SER A 589 14.98 21.04 -54.85
N SER A 590 14.99 21.24 -56.17
CA SER A 590 15.98 22.08 -56.87
C SER A 590 15.33 23.20 -57.69
N ALA A 591 14.69 24.18 -57.04
CA ALA A 591 14.39 25.48 -57.64
C ALA A 591 13.94 26.52 -56.59
N GLY A 592 14.70 27.63 -56.47
CA GLY A 592 14.29 29.01 -56.07
C GLY A 592 13.90 29.23 -54.59
N GLN A 593 14.65 29.92 -53.72
CA GLN A 593 15.10 31.34 -53.63
C GLN A 593 14.01 32.40 -53.32
N ASP A 594 14.20 33.02 -52.15
CA ASP A 594 14.21 34.46 -51.76
C ASP A 594 12.95 35.37 -51.76
N GLN A 595 12.97 36.23 -50.72
CA GLN A 595 12.29 37.53 -50.48
C GLN A 595 10.81 37.56 -50.08
N ASP A 596 10.30 38.54 -49.34
CA ASP A 596 10.71 39.44 -48.23
C ASP A 596 9.39 40.20 -47.87
N ILE A 597 9.41 41.03 -46.82
CA ILE A 597 8.52 42.21 -46.59
C ILE A 597 7.29 42.06 -45.65
N ASP A 598 7.50 42.67 -44.47
CA ASP A 598 6.72 43.66 -43.69
C ASP A 598 5.30 43.42 -43.14
N ILE A 599 5.18 43.71 -41.83
CA ILE A 599 3.92 44.07 -41.17
C ILE A 599 4.14 45.34 -40.34
N GLU A 600 3.42 46.40 -40.70
CA GLU A 600 3.33 47.70 -40.01
C GLU A 600 2.48 47.65 -38.72
N GLU A 601 2.81 48.57 -37.81
CA GLU A 601 2.12 48.92 -36.56
C GLU A 601 0.68 49.42 -36.76
N PHE A 602 -0.19 49.14 -35.78
CA PHE A 602 -1.32 50.03 -35.43
C PHE A 602 -1.48 50.19 -33.92
N LYS A 603 -1.48 51.45 -33.48
CA LYS A 603 -1.76 51.95 -32.12
C LYS A 603 -3.22 52.38 -32.00
N LEU A 604 -3.81 52.21 -30.81
CA LEU A 604 -4.72 53.11 -30.05
C LEU A 604 -5.29 52.28 -28.87
N SER A 605 -5.61 52.76 -27.68
CA SER A 605 -5.62 54.08 -27.02
C SER A 605 -5.85 53.80 -25.52
N GLN A 606 -5.33 54.68 -24.68
CA GLN A 606 -5.57 54.72 -23.23
C GLN A 606 -6.96 55.27 -22.91
N GLU A 607 -7.65 54.71 -21.91
CA GLU A 607 -8.58 55.45 -21.04
C GLU A 607 -8.69 54.76 -19.67
N THR A 608 -8.86 55.59 -18.65
CA THR A 608 -8.43 55.40 -17.25
C THR A 608 -9.57 55.01 -16.31
N ASP A 609 -9.17 54.43 -15.17
CA ASP A 609 -9.76 54.50 -13.82
C ASP A 609 -11.18 54.00 -13.54
N GLN A 610 -11.28 52.97 -12.69
CA GLN A 610 -11.68 53.13 -11.29
C GLN A 610 -11.67 51.79 -10.53
N ALA A 611 -10.98 51.76 -9.39
CA ALA A 611 -11.01 50.66 -8.42
C ALA A 611 -12.14 50.84 -7.41
N PRO A 612 -12.78 49.76 -6.92
CA PRO A 612 -13.44 49.76 -5.62
C PRO A 612 -12.57 49.08 -4.55
N ALA A 613 -12.54 49.73 -3.39
CA ALA A 613 -11.83 49.37 -2.17
C ALA A 613 -12.59 48.31 -1.32
N PRO A 614 -12.02 47.82 -0.19
CA PRO A 614 -12.21 46.47 0.35
C PRO A 614 -13.42 46.32 1.30
N SER A 615 -13.99 45.11 1.35
CA SER A 615 -14.96 44.71 2.39
C SER A 615 -14.27 43.93 3.53
N LYS A 616 -14.49 44.43 4.76
CA LYS A 616 -14.00 43.93 6.06
C LYS A 616 -14.85 42.74 6.60
N PRO A 617 -14.41 42.05 7.68
CA PRO A 617 -14.68 40.64 7.96
C PRO A 617 -15.94 40.39 8.80
N VAL A 618 -16.48 39.16 8.72
CA VAL A 618 -17.59 38.70 9.56
C VAL A 618 -17.10 37.64 10.58
N SER A 619 -17.04 38.09 11.84
CA SER A 619 -17.08 37.43 13.16
C SER A 619 -18.13 36.29 13.27
N ALA A 620 -18.14 35.32 14.19
CA ALA A 620 -17.26 34.78 15.23
C ALA A 620 -17.88 33.44 15.70
N HIS A 621 -17.07 32.59 16.33
CA HIS A 621 -17.43 31.34 17.01
C HIS A 621 -18.45 31.52 18.14
N VAL A 622 -19.28 30.48 18.35
CA VAL A 622 -20.08 30.25 19.56
C VAL A 622 -19.38 29.17 20.39
N PRO A 623 -19.08 29.39 21.68
CA PRO A 623 -18.41 28.39 22.52
C PRO A 623 -19.42 27.43 23.17
N ALA A 624 -19.06 26.14 23.23
CA ALA A 624 -19.75 25.10 23.98
C ALA A 624 -19.39 25.17 25.49
N PRO A 625 -20.28 24.74 26.41
CA PRO A 625 -20.09 24.91 27.84
C PRO A 625 -19.04 23.94 28.43
N ALA A 626 -18.26 24.46 29.38
CA ALA A 626 -17.16 23.77 30.06
C ALA A 626 -17.62 22.61 30.96
N ALA A 627 -16.90 21.50 30.89
CA ALA A 627 -17.09 20.32 31.73
C ALA A 627 -16.38 20.48 33.10
N THR A 628 -17.03 19.97 34.15
CA THR A 628 -16.58 19.93 35.55
C THR A 628 -15.34 19.03 35.74
N PRO A 629 -14.38 19.32 36.64
CA PRO A 629 -13.18 18.49 36.82
C PRO A 629 -13.50 17.15 37.48
N ALA A 630 -13.02 16.05 36.87
CA ALA A 630 -13.08 14.70 37.43
C ALA A 630 -12.04 14.48 38.56
N ALA A 631 -12.32 13.51 39.44
CA ALA A 631 -11.48 13.09 40.56
C ALA A 631 -10.08 12.59 40.10
N PRO A 632 -9.04 12.65 40.96
CA PRO A 632 -7.69 12.24 40.60
C PRO A 632 -7.63 10.74 40.31
N VAL A 633 -7.25 10.38 39.09
CA VAL A 633 -7.03 9.01 38.64
C VAL A 633 -5.68 8.54 39.18
N ALA A 634 -5.67 7.49 40.01
CA ALA A 634 -4.44 6.90 40.54
C ALA A 634 -3.80 5.98 39.48
N VAL A 635 -2.58 6.29 39.04
CA VAL A 635 -1.80 5.49 38.08
C VAL A 635 -0.81 4.59 38.83
N ASP A 636 -0.82 3.30 38.52
CA ASP A 636 0.09 2.32 39.12
C ASP A 636 1.52 2.49 38.57
N PRO A 637 2.55 2.77 39.40
CA PRO A 637 3.92 2.95 38.92
C PRO A 637 4.52 1.68 38.30
N SER A 638 4.01 0.49 38.63
CA SER A 638 4.56 -0.78 38.15
C SER A 638 4.36 -1.00 36.65
N ILE A 639 3.46 -0.26 35.99
CA ILE A 639 3.29 -0.35 34.53
C ILE A 639 4.42 0.33 33.75
N PHE A 640 5.18 1.23 34.38
CA PHE A 640 6.31 1.94 33.77
C PHE A 640 7.57 1.09 33.89
N ARG A 641 7.85 0.26 32.87
CA ARG A 641 8.96 -0.70 32.86
C ARG A 641 10.23 -0.05 32.31
N ALA A 642 11.28 -0.86 32.12
CA ALA A 642 12.58 -0.38 31.64
C ALA A 642 12.57 0.11 30.18
N TYR A 643 11.75 -0.46 29.28
CA TYR A 643 11.83 -0.18 27.83
C TYR A 643 10.49 0.21 27.20
N ASP A 644 9.38 0.00 27.92
CA ASP A 644 8.03 0.32 27.50
C ASP A 644 7.11 0.47 28.72
N ILE A 645 5.84 0.80 28.45
CA ILE A 645 4.77 0.80 29.46
C ILE A 645 3.88 -0.41 29.20
N ARG A 646 3.58 -1.21 30.22
CA ARG A 646 2.78 -2.44 30.06
C ARG A 646 1.95 -2.76 31.28
N GLY A 647 0.68 -3.09 31.05
CA GLY A 647 -0.26 -3.42 32.13
C GLY A 647 -1.37 -4.34 31.67
N VAL A 648 -2.19 -4.76 32.63
CA VAL A 648 -3.36 -5.60 32.39
C VAL A 648 -4.58 -4.72 32.30
N VAL A 649 -5.32 -4.83 31.20
CA VAL A 649 -6.49 -4.01 30.91
C VAL A 649 -7.58 -4.30 31.95
N GLY A 650 -8.17 -3.23 32.50
CA GLY A 650 -9.18 -3.30 33.55
C GLY A 650 -8.61 -3.54 34.96
N LYS A 651 -7.30 -3.75 35.11
CA LYS A 651 -6.62 -3.84 36.43
C LYS A 651 -5.67 -2.67 36.64
N THR A 652 -4.58 -2.63 35.89
CA THR A 652 -3.52 -1.61 36.01
C THR A 652 -3.47 -0.66 34.83
N LEU A 653 -4.12 -1.01 33.71
CA LEU A 653 -4.23 -0.18 32.51
C LEU A 653 -5.70 0.03 32.12
N ASN A 654 -6.08 1.27 31.81
CA ASN A 654 -7.43 1.64 31.36
C ASN A 654 -7.38 2.93 30.50
N VAL A 655 -8.54 3.35 29.98
CA VAL A 655 -8.67 4.54 29.12
C VAL A 655 -8.21 5.83 29.80
N ASP A 656 -8.41 5.99 31.10
CA ASP A 656 -8.00 7.20 31.81
C ASP A 656 -6.48 7.26 31.99
N VAL A 657 -5.85 6.11 32.29
CA VAL A 657 -4.39 5.97 32.30
C VAL A 657 -3.80 6.27 30.93
N ALA A 658 -4.39 5.74 29.84
CA ALA A 658 -3.94 6.01 28.48
C ALA A 658 -4.05 7.50 28.11
N ARG A 659 -5.12 8.17 28.54
CA ARG A 659 -5.30 9.62 28.33
C ARG A 659 -4.28 10.45 29.09
N LEU A 660 -4.03 10.13 30.36
CA LEU A 660 -3.00 10.80 31.16
C LEU A 660 -1.60 10.58 30.58
N LEU A 661 -1.32 9.37 30.11
CA LEU A 661 -0.07 9.08 29.41
C LEU A 661 0.07 9.92 28.14
N GLY A 662 -1.00 10.05 27.34
CA GLY A 662 -1.02 10.92 26.16
C GLY A 662 -0.70 12.37 26.51
N GLN A 663 -1.28 12.90 27.59
CA GLN A 663 -0.96 14.26 28.06
C GLN A 663 0.49 14.39 28.51
N SER A 664 1.03 13.38 29.21
CA SER A 664 2.42 13.36 29.66
C SER A 664 3.41 13.32 28.50
N ILE A 665 3.13 12.50 27.49
CA ILE A 665 3.94 12.43 26.25
C ILE A 665 3.85 13.77 25.52
N GLY A 666 2.65 14.33 25.42
CA GLY A 666 2.45 15.64 24.78
C GLY A 666 3.24 16.74 25.49
N ALA A 667 3.24 16.79 26.82
CA ALA A 667 4.04 17.74 27.59
C ALA A 667 5.55 17.59 27.30
N LEU A 668 6.06 16.35 27.26
CA LEU A 668 7.45 16.07 26.88
C LEU A 668 7.77 16.58 25.46
N MET A 669 6.86 16.34 24.50
CA MET A 669 7.04 16.81 23.13
C MET A 669 7.08 18.34 23.05
N ARG A 670 6.18 19.02 23.76
CA ARG A 670 6.13 20.49 23.80
C ARG A 670 7.42 21.09 24.34
N GLU A 671 8.01 20.49 25.38
CA GLU A 671 9.31 20.90 25.92
C GLU A 671 10.45 20.76 24.91
N GLN A 672 10.37 19.75 24.04
CA GLN A 672 11.35 19.52 22.97
C GLN A 672 11.03 20.27 21.67
N GLY A 673 9.97 21.07 21.63
CA GLY A 673 9.53 21.80 20.44
C GLY A 673 8.96 20.90 19.33
N LEU A 674 8.47 19.71 19.69
CA LEU A 674 7.88 18.73 18.79
C LEU A 674 6.35 18.88 18.79
N ALA A 675 5.72 18.84 17.61
CA ALA A 675 4.31 19.20 17.45
C ALA A 675 3.41 18.11 16.85
N GLU A 676 3.96 17.10 16.17
CA GLU A 676 3.17 16.05 15.50
C GLU A 676 3.68 14.66 15.92
N ILE A 677 2.78 13.70 16.14
CA ILE A 677 3.08 12.33 16.54
C ILE A 677 2.21 11.31 15.79
N VAL A 678 2.82 10.17 15.46
CA VAL A 678 2.12 9.03 14.89
C VAL A 678 1.57 8.13 16.00
N VAL A 679 0.36 7.63 15.86
CA VAL A 679 -0.23 6.62 16.74
C VAL A 679 -0.71 5.44 15.89
N GLY A 680 -0.30 4.23 16.24
CA GLY A 680 -0.83 3.00 15.68
C GLY A 680 -1.06 1.96 16.77
N ARG A 681 -1.82 0.92 16.46
CA ARG A 681 -2.16 -0.13 17.43
C ARG A 681 -2.08 -1.53 16.84
N ASP A 682 -1.85 -2.52 17.68
CA ASP A 682 -1.96 -3.92 17.28
C ASP A 682 -3.43 -4.41 17.17
N GLY A 683 -3.60 -5.72 16.98
CA GLY A 683 -4.87 -6.40 16.80
C GLY A 683 -5.64 -6.70 18.10
N ARG A 684 -5.20 -6.24 19.27
CA ARG A 684 -5.86 -6.56 20.55
C ARG A 684 -7.21 -5.89 20.67
N LEU A 685 -8.13 -6.55 21.38
CA LEU A 685 -9.51 -6.08 21.59
C LEU A 685 -9.59 -4.72 22.27
N SER A 686 -8.65 -4.42 23.18
CA SER A 686 -8.56 -3.14 23.90
C SER A 686 -7.89 -2.03 23.10
N GLY A 687 -7.29 -2.35 21.94
CA GLY A 687 -6.51 -1.42 21.13
C GLY A 687 -7.27 -0.16 20.70
N PRO A 688 -8.50 -0.27 20.12
CA PRO A 688 -9.26 0.90 19.67
C PRO A 688 -9.51 1.93 20.78
N GLU A 689 -9.93 1.48 21.97
CA GLU A 689 -10.26 2.37 23.09
C GLU A 689 -9.01 3.01 23.70
N LEU A 690 -7.93 2.25 23.89
CA LEU A 690 -6.68 2.76 24.46
C LEU A 690 -5.97 3.73 23.51
N ALA A 691 -5.93 3.43 22.21
CA ALA A 691 -5.34 4.33 21.21
C ALA A 691 -6.15 5.63 21.06
N GLY A 692 -7.48 5.55 21.06
CA GLY A 692 -8.33 6.74 21.05
C GLY A 692 -8.12 7.63 22.27
N ALA A 693 -8.07 7.04 23.47
CA ALA A 693 -7.83 7.79 24.69
C ALA A 693 -6.42 8.41 24.75
N LEU A 694 -5.40 7.69 24.26
CA LEU A 694 -4.04 8.22 24.11
C LEU A 694 -4.02 9.43 23.16
N ALA A 695 -4.66 9.32 21.99
CA ALA A 695 -4.76 10.40 21.01
C ALA A 695 -5.47 11.64 21.59
N ASP A 696 -6.55 11.45 22.35
CA ASP A 696 -7.22 12.55 23.06
C ASP A 696 -6.28 13.25 24.06
N GLY A 697 -5.46 12.47 24.78
CA GLY A 697 -4.48 12.99 25.71
C GLY A 697 -3.40 13.84 25.03
N LEU A 698 -2.86 13.35 23.92
CA LEU A 698 -1.85 14.05 23.09
C LEU A 698 -2.42 15.37 22.55
N ARG A 699 -3.64 15.34 22.01
CA ARG A 699 -4.31 16.53 21.46
C ARG A 699 -4.62 17.57 22.51
N ALA A 700 -5.02 17.14 23.71
CA ALA A 700 -5.25 18.02 24.85
C ALA A 700 -3.98 18.74 25.32
N ALA A 701 -2.80 18.18 25.04
CA ALA A 701 -1.50 18.81 25.26
C ALA A 701 -1.03 19.67 24.07
N GLY A 702 -1.85 19.81 23.01
CA GLY A 702 -1.55 20.61 21.83
C GLY A 702 -0.62 19.94 20.82
N VAL A 703 -0.61 18.60 20.78
CA VAL A 703 0.12 17.80 19.78
C VAL A 703 -0.84 17.28 18.72
N ASP A 704 -0.47 17.45 17.45
CA ASP A 704 -1.16 16.90 16.29
C ASP A 704 -0.95 15.39 16.18
N VAL A 705 -2.02 14.63 15.94
CA VAL A 705 -1.98 13.16 15.90
C VAL A 705 -2.26 12.64 14.48
N ILE A 706 -1.36 11.79 14.00
CA ILE A 706 -1.55 10.95 12.80
C ILE A 706 -1.94 9.56 13.28
N ASP A 707 -3.20 9.19 13.12
CA ASP A 707 -3.73 7.87 13.48
C ASP A 707 -3.61 6.92 12.28
N LEU A 708 -2.83 5.85 12.44
CA LEU A 708 -2.62 4.80 11.43
C LEU A 708 -3.64 3.68 11.51
N GLY A 709 -4.46 3.64 12.56
CA GLY A 709 -5.31 2.50 12.86
C GLY A 709 -4.52 1.26 13.27
N ALA A 710 -4.97 0.09 12.80
CA ALA A 710 -4.41 -1.21 13.17
C ALA A 710 -3.23 -1.58 12.27
N VAL A 711 -2.00 -1.52 12.79
CA VAL A 711 -0.77 -1.78 12.04
C VAL A 711 0.29 -2.43 12.93
N PRO A 712 1.23 -3.22 12.37
CA PRO A 712 2.38 -3.70 13.13
C PRO A 712 3.21 -2.56 13.74
N THR A 713 3.87 -2.85 14.86
CA THR A 713 4.82 -1.95 15.50
C THR A 713 5.89 -1.38 14.54
N PRO A 714 6.54 -2.19 13.67
CA PRO A 714 7.49 -1.63 12.71
C PRO A 714 6.87 -0.67 11.69
N VAL A 715 5.57 -0.79 11.40
CA VAL A 715 4.87 0.17 10.52
C VAL A 715 4.65 1.51 11.23
N VAL A 716 4.41 1.51 12.55
CA VAL A 716 4.43 2.75 13.35
C VAL A 716 5.81 3.40 13.29
N TYR A 717 6.87 2.62 13.46
CA TYR A 717 8.24 3.15 13.35
C TYR A 717 8.53 3.68 11.95
N PHE A 718 8.20 2.93 10.90
CA PHE A 718 8.32 3.37 9.51
C PHE A 718 7.62 4.71 9.29
N ALA A 719 6.39 4.86 9.77
CA ALA A 719 5.63 6.10 9.65
C ALA A 719 6.30 7.29 10.36
N THR A 720 7.04 7.08 11.46
CA THR A 720 7.82 8.16 12.09
C THR A 720 8.93 8.72 11.18
N TYR A 721 9.48 7.88 10.30
CA TYR A 721 10.45 8.30 9.27
C TYR A 721 9.73 8.82 8.03
N HIS A 722 8.67 8.14 7.58
CA HIS A 722 7.95 8.46 6.35
C HIS A 722 7.21 9.81 6.43
N TYR A 723 6.65 10.16 7.60
CA TYR A 723 6.07 11.49 7.84
C TYR A 723 7.05 12.45 8.53
N ASN A 724 8.31 12.04 8.75
CA ASN A 724 9.36 12.83 9.39
C ASN A 724 8.94 13.48 10.73
N THR A 725 8.05 12.81 11.47
CA THR A 725 7.66 13.28 12.81
C THR A 725 8.75 13.02 13.83
N GLY A 726 9.55 11.95 13.62
CA GLY A 726 10.45 11.39 14.63
C GLY A 726 9.72 10.95 15.91
N CYS A 727 8.39 10.98 15.93
CA CYS A 727 7.58 10.74 17.11
C CYS A 727 6.51 9.72 16.77
N GLY A 728 6.40 8.67 17.58
CA GLY A 728 5.43 7.61 17.39
C GLY A 728 5.10 6.86 18.67
N VAL A 729 3.86 6.41 18.81
CA VAL A 729 3.44 5.47 19.85
C VAL A 729 2.75 4.26 19.21
N ALA A 730 3.30 3.07 19.45
CA ALA A 730 2.61 1.82 19.16
C ALA A 730 1.87 1.35 20.41
N VAL A 731 0.54 1.26 20.34
CA VAL A 731 -0.32 0.71 21.39
C VAL A 731 -0.37 -0.80 21.21
N THR A 732 0.37 -1.52 22.04
CA THR A 732 0.55 -2.96 21.87
C THR A 732 0.93 -3.67 23.17
N GLY A 733 0.42 -4.89 23.35
CA GLY A 733 0.91 -5.83 24.35
C GLY A 733 2.01 -6.78 23.86
N SER A 734 2.50 -6.60 22.61
CA SER A 734 3.44 -7.48 21.93
C SER A 734 2.99 -8.95 21.96
N HIS A 735 3.79 -9.86 22.49
CA HIS A 735 3.53 -11.30 22.60
C HIS A 735 2.75 -11.72 23.87
N ASN A 736 2.35 -10.79 24.74
CA ASN A 736 1.67 -11.13 26.01
C ASN A 736 0.24 -11.68 25.80
N PRO A 737 -0.38 -12.31 26.82
CA PRO A 737 -1.77 -12.79 26.73
C PRO A 737 -2.78 -11.69 26.35
N PRO A 738 -3.99 -12.03 25.86
CA PRO A 738 -4.97 -11.08 25.33
C PRO A 738 -5.35 -9.89 26.24
N ASP A 739 -5.32 -10.09 27.56
CA ASP A 739 -5.69 -9.09 28.57
C ASP A 739 -4.59 -8.05 28.85
N TYR A 740 -3.39 -8.24 28.31
CA TYR A 740 -2.31 -7.26 28.38
C TYR A 740 -2.39 -6.25 27.24
N ASN A 741 -1.98 -5.01 27.53
CA ASN A 741 -1.66 -4.02 26.50
C ASN A 741 -0.57 -3.07 27.02
N GLY A 742 -0.11 -2.14 26.20
CA GLY A 742 1.03 -1.30 26.51
C GLY A 742 1.33 -0.25 25.45
N PHE A 743 2.46 0.43 25.62
CA PHE A 743 2.89 1.54 24.78
C PHE A 743 4.40 1.46 24.54
N LYS A 744 4.79 1.36 23.27
CA LYS A 744 6.18 1.55 22.81
C LYS A 744 6.30 2.96 22.24
N ILE A 745 7.23 3.75 22.78
CA ILE A 745 7.23 5.21 22.59
C ILE A 745 8.54 5.67 21.96
N VAL A 746 8.44 6.44 20.88
CA VAL A 746 9.55 7.13 20.21
C VAL A 746 9.25 8.63 20.22
N ILE A 747 10.19 9.45 20.67
CA ILE A 747 10.07 10.92 20.71
C ILE A 747 11.38 11.53 20.19
N GLY A 748 11.29 12.44 19.21
CA GLY A 748 12.48 13.10 18.64
C GLY A 748 13.49 12.12 18.02
N GLY A 749 13.00 11.03 17.46
CA GLY A 749 13.76 9.89 16.95
C GLY A 749 14.25 8.94 18.05
N GLN A 750 14.10 9.25 19.33
CA GLN A 750 14.62 8.43 20.42
C GLN A 750 13.55 7.50 20.99
N THR A 751 13.81 6.19 20.97
CA THR A 751 12.98 5.23 21.71
C THR A 751 13.20 5.44 23.20
N LEU A 752 12.13 5.73 23.94
CA LEU A 752 12.23 5.99 25.37
C LEU A 752 12.60 4.72 26.13
N SER A 753 13.43 4.87 27.15
CA SER A 753 13.84 3.78 28.05
C SER A 753 14.29 4.34 29.40
N GLU A 754 14.33 3.46 30.39
CA GLU A 754 14.82 3.67 31.75
C GLU A 754 14.26 4.96 32.37
N GLY A 755 15.12 5.93 32.70
CA GLY A 755 14.73 7.18 33.34
C GLY A 755 13.68 7.98 32.56
N ALA A 756 13.73 7.95 31.22
CA ALA A 756 12.79 8.70 30.40
C ALA A 756 11.34 8.19 30.53
N ILE A 757 11.16 6.88 30.73
CA ILE A 757 9.83 6.29 30.98
C ILE A 757 9.36 6.66 32.40
N GLN A 758 10.25 6.63 33.39
CA GLN A 758 9.92 7.04 34.75
C GLN A 758 9.56 8.52 34.86
N ASP A 759 10.16 9.37 34.02
CA ASP A 759 9.83 10.79 33.96
C ASP A 759 8.41 11.03 33.44
N LEU A 760 7.86 10.16 32.56
CA LEU A 760 6.45 10.22 32.16
C LEU A 760 5.52 9.94 33.35
N TYR A 761 5.84 8.92 34.16
CA TYR A 761 5.08 8.66 35.39
C TYR A 761 5.15 9.86 36.33
N ARG A 762 6.34 10.44 36.54
CA ARG A 762 6.53 11.58 37.43
C ARG A 762 5.66 12.78 37.02
N ARG A 763 5.57 13.09 35.72
CA ARG A 763 4.70 14.15 35.20
C ARG A 763 3.24 13.94 35.54
N ILE A 764 2.77 12.69 35.42
CA ILE A 764 1.39 12.33 35.78
C ILE A 764 1.17 12.48 37.28
N ALA A 765 2.09 11.93 38.09
CA ALA A 765 1.99 11.94 39.55
C ALA A 765 2.05 13.36 40.15
N GLU A 766 2.85 14.25 39.55
CA GLU A 766 3.01 15.65 39.96
C GLU A 766 1.96 16.58 39.32
N ASN A 767 1.08 16.05 38.47
CA ASN A 767 0.12 16.80 37.67
C ASN A 767 0.80 17.93 36.84
N ALA A 768 2.03 17.68 36.39
CA ALA A 768 2.79 18.52 35.46
C ALA A 768 2.36 18.23 34.01
N LEU A 769 1.06 18.38 33.75
CA LEU A 769 0.39 18.07 32.49
C LEU A 769 -0.17 19.35 31.87
N GLU A 770 0.16 19.57 30.60
CA GLU A 770 -0.44 20.64 29.79
C GLU A 770 -1.92 20.33 29.54
N ARG A 771 -2.79 21.35 29.65
CA ARG A 771 -4.23 21.21 29.42
C ARG A 771 -4.74 22.33 28.51
N GLY A 772 -5.66 22.00 27.62
CA GLY A 772 -6.39 22.97 26.80
C GLY A 772 -5.72 23.29 25.46
N GLY A 773 -4.78 22.47 24.99
CA GLY A 773 -4.32 22.50 23.61
C GLY A 773 -5.39 21.99 22.64
N GLU A 774 -5.32 22.45 21.39
CA GLU A 774 -6.24 22.06 20.30
C GLU A 774 -5.48 21.30 19.20
N GLY A 775 -4.83 20.18 19.56
CA GLY A 775 -4.16 19.33 18.58
C GLY A 775 -5.14 18.72 17.56
N SER A 776 -4.75 18.71 16.29
CA SER A 776 -5.51 18.10 15.20
C SER A 776 -5.40 16.58 15.19
N LEU A 777 -6.32 15.92 14.48
CA LEU A 777 -6.31 14.47 14.25
C LEU A 777 -6.50 14.23 12.75
N ARG A 778 -5.63 13.43 12.15
CA ARG A 778 -5.83 12.91 10.80
C ARG A 778 -5.62 11.40 10.77
N GLN A 779 -6.46 10.70 10.03
CA GLN A 779 -6.32 9.25 9.80
C GLN A 779 -5.65 9.00 8.46
N VAL A 780 -4.68 8.09 8.44
CA VAL A 780 -3.94 7.73 7.23
C VAL A 780 -3.69 6.23 7.19
N ASP A 781 -3.91 5.63 6.03
CA ASP A 781 -3.45 4.27 5.75
C ASP A 781 -2.05 4.32 5.13
N VAL A 782 -1.05 3.86 5.89
CA VAL A 782 0.37 3.86 5.51
C VAL A 782 0.86 2.47 5.07
N LEU A 783 0.01 1.43 5.16
CA LEU A 783 0.40 0.07 4.81
C LEU A 783 0.83 -0.07 3.34
N PRO A 784 0.17 0.57 2.35
CA PRO A 784 0.62 0.53 0.97
C PRO A 784 2.03 1.11 0.77
N ASP A 785 2.35 2.22 1.44
CA ASP A 785 3.68 2.86 1.36
C ASP A 785 4.76 1.98 1.99
N TYR A 786 4.46 1.35 3.12
CA TYR A 786 5.35 0.39 3.77
C TYR A 786 5.62 -0.83 2.88
N LEU A 787 4.56 -1.41 2.30
CA LEU A 787 4.67 -2.56 1.40
C LEU A 787 5.50 -2.21 0.16
N GLU A 788 5.17 -1.11 -0.53
CA GLU A 788 5.88 -0.67 -1.73
C GLU A 788 7.35 -0.38 -1.42
N ARG A 789 7.64 0.23 -0.26
CA ARG A 789 9.01 0.50 0.14
C ARG A 789 9.83 -0.78 0.33
N ILE A 790 9.25 -1.88 0.79
CA ILE A 790 9.96 -3.16 0.90
C ILE A 790 10.09 -3.81 -0.48
N VAL A 791 8.97 -3.93 -1.21
CA VAL A 791 8.92 -4.65 -2.50
C VAL A 791 9.79 -3.97 -3.56
N SER A 792 9.89 -2.64 -3.56
CA SER A 792 10.75 -1.91 -4.52
C SER A 792 12.26 -2.10 -4.30
N ASP A 793 12.68 -2.56 -3.11
CA ASP A 793 14.10 -2.71 -2.73
C ASP A 793 14.54 -4.17 -2.54
N VAL A 794 13.61 -5.06 -2.17
CA VAL A 794 13.88 -6.48 -1.87
C VAL A 794 13.16 -7.36 -2.88
N GLN A 795 13.88 -8.31 -3.48
CA GLN A 795 13.32 -9.24 -4.46
C GLN A 795 13.86 -10.67 -4.24
N ALA A 796 12.98 -11.67 -4.26
CA ALA A 796 13.37 -13.08 -4.23
C ALA A 796 13.58 -13.57 -5.67
N GLU A 797 14.85 -13.67 -6.10
CA GLU A 797 15.21 -14.06 -7.47
C GLU A 797 14.70 -15.46 -7.86
N ARG A 798 14.62 -16.36 -6.87
CA ARG A 798 14.04 -17.69 -6.97
C ARG A 798 12.76 -17.76 -6.12
N ARG A 799 11.72 -18.35 -6.69
CA ARG A 799 10.43 -18.55 -6.01
C ARG A 799 10.57 -19.57 -4.88
N LEU A 800 10.61 -19.08 -3.64
CA LEU A 800 10.56 -19.89 -2.41
C LEU A 800 9.12 -20.12 -1.96
N LYS A 801 8.81 -21.33 -1.50
CA LYS A 801 7.54 -21.69 -0.87
C LYS A 801 7.68 -21.57 0.65
N VAL A 802 6.90 -20.68 1.25
CA VAL A 802 7.06 -20.26 2.65
C VAL A 802 5.75 -20.41 3.40
N VAL A 803 5.76 -21.11 4.53
CA VAL A 803 4.64 -21.05 5.49
C VAL A 803 4.82 -19.83 6.38
N VAL A 804 3.78 -19.02 6.53
CA VAL A 804 3.82 -17.78 7.30
C VAL A 804 2.86 -17.89 8.46
N ASP A 805 3.39 -18.00 9.67
CA ASP A 805 2.63 -18.02 10.91
C ASP A 805 2.57 -16.61 11.53
N CYS A 806 1.37 -16.12 11.82
CA CYS A 806 1.19 -14.84 12.51
C CYS A 806 0.54 -14.97 13.89
N GLY A 807 0.20 -16.18 14.36
CA GLY A 807 -0.44 -16.42 15.65
C GLY A 807 -1.64 -15.51 15.95
N ASN A 808 -2.42 -15.17 14.92
CA ASN A 808 -3.54 -14.21 14.94
C ASN A 808 -3.17 -12.76 15.32
N GLY A 809 -1.88 -12.43 15.36
CA GLY A 809 -1.38 -11.07 15.56
C GLY A 809 -1.58 -10.15 14.36
N ILE A 810 -1.30 -8.86 14.56
CA ILE A 810 -1.44 -7.84 13.51
C ILE A 810 -0.54 -8.06 12.27
N PRO A 811 0.59 -8.79 12.31
CA PRO A 811 1.38 -9.07 11.09
C PRO A 811 0.59 -9.81 10.02
N GLY A 812 -0.46 -10.55 10.38
CA GLY A 812 -1.32 -11.24 9.43
C GLY A 812 -1.96 -10.33 8.37
N ALA A 813 -2.14 -9.05 8.70
CA ALA A 813 -2.67 -8.04 7.78
C ALA A 813 -1.70 -7.65 6.66
N VAL A 814 -0.39 -7.91 6.78
CA VAL A 814 0.63 -7.34 5.86
C VAL A 814 1.79 -8.27 5.54
N ALA A 815 2.29 -9.09 6.47
CA ALA A 815 3.45 -9.95 6.25
C ALA A 815 3.25 -10.96 5.10
N PRO A 816 2.09 -11.63 4.94
CA PRO A 816 1.84 -12.47 3.76
C PRO A 816 1.88 -11.69 2.44
N GLN A 817 1.42 -10.45 2.44
CA GLN A 817 1.40 -9.59 1.24
C GLN A 817 2.81 -9.13 0.86
N VAL A 818 3.64 -8.78 1.85
CA VAL A 818 5.04 -8.42 1.63
C VAL A 818 5.81 -9.60 1.02
N LEU A 819 5.71 -10.79 1.62
CA LEU A 819 6.44 -11.96 1.13
C LEU A 819 5.94 -12.43 -0.25
N ALA A 820 4.64 -12.34 -0.52
CA ALA A 820 4.10 -12.59 -1.86
C ALA A 820 4.58 -11.52 -2.87
N GLY A 821 4.63 -10.26 -2.46
CA GLY A 821 5.04 -9.12 -3.29
C GLY A 821 6.49 -9.18 -3.76
N ILE A 822 7.39 -9.74 -2.94
CA ILE A 822 8.80 -9.97 -3.32
C ILE A 822 9.01 -11.26 -4.13
N GLY A 823 7.96 -12.04 -4.42
CA GLY A 823 8.03 -13.21 -5.31
C GLY A 823 7.92 -14.59 -4.64
N CYS A 824 7.60 -14.68 -3.35
CA CYS A 824 7.42 -15.98 -2.67
C CYS A 824 6.03 -16.61 -2.93
N GLU A 825 5.95 -17.94 -2.87
CA GLU A 825 4.69 -18.65 -2.69
C GLU A 825 4.36 -18.76 -1.21
N VAL A 826 3.37 -18.00 -0.76
CA VAL A 826 3.00 -17.91 0.66
C VAL A 826 1.86 -18.87 1.01
N ILE A 827 2.04 -19.63 2.09
CA ILE A 827 0.99 -20.41 2.73
C ILE A 827 0.69 -19.79 4.09
N PRO A 828 -0.48 -19.15 4.27
CA PRO A 828 -0.83 -18.52 5.54
C PRO A 828 -1.15 -19.57 6.60
N LEU A 829 -0.68 -19.33 7.82
CA LEU A 829 -1.00 -20.06 9.04
C LEU A 829 -1.37 -19.01 10.11
N TYR A 830 -2.59 -19.08 10.63
CA TYR A 830 -3.11 -18.13 11.64
C TYR A 830 -2.91 -16.64 11.28
N CYS A 831 -3.05 -16.26 10.00
CA CYS A 831 -2.89 -14.89 9.52
C CYS A 831 -4.13 -13.99 9.66
N GLU A 832 -5.28 -14.54 10.08
CA GLU A 832 -6.44 -13.72 10.40
C GLU A 832 -6.21 -13.00 11.73
N VAL A 833 -6.34 -11.67 11.73
CA VAL A 833 -6.11 -10.85 12.93
C VAL A 833 -7.25 -11.04 13.91
N ASP A 834 -6.95 -11.68 15.05
CA ASP A 834 -7.90 -11.93 16.13
C ASP A 834 -7.20 -11.74 17.49
N GLY A 835 -7.56 -10.65 18.18
CA GLY A 835 -7.00 -10.28 19.47
C GLY A 835 -7.37 -11.20 20.64
N THR A 836 -8.16 -12.26 20.42
CA THR A 836 -8.37 -13.35 21.39
C THR A 836 -7.27 -14.40 21.37
N PHE A 837 -6.42 -14.42 20.32
CA PHE A 837 -5.36 -15.42 20.09
C PHE A 837 -5.88 -16.87 20.26
N PRO A 838 -6.84 -17.31 19.43
CA PRO A 838 -7.58 -18.56 19.65
C PRO A 838 -6.77 -19.86 19.38
N ASN A 839 -5.59 -19.75 18.76
CA ASN A 839 -4.71 -20.88 18.46
C ASN A 839 -3.60 -20.96 19.52
N HIS A 840 -2.34 -20.81 19.13
CA HIS A 840 -1.24 -20.58 20.09
C HIS A 840 -1.03 -19.07 20.30
N HIS A 841 -0.33 -18.71 21.38
CA HIS A 841 0.09 -17.33 21.56
C HIS A 841 1.11 -16.92 20.48
N PRO A 842 1.07 -15.66 20.00
CA PRO A 842 2.03 -15.18 19.00
C PRO A 842 3.37 -14.81 19.67
N ASP A 843 4.07 -15.82 20.18
CA ASP A 843 5.43 -15.71 20.71
C ASP A 843 6.34 -16.76 20.05
N PRO A 844 7.03 -16.41 18.95
CA PRO A 844 7.90 -17.32 18.23
C PRO A 844 9.21 -17.64 18.96
N SER A 845 9.46 -17.02 20.13
CA SER A 845 10.63 -17.35 20.95
C SER A 845 10.44 -18.61 21.81
N ASP A 846 9.18 -19.03 22.00
CA ASP A 846 8.83 -20.29 22.65
C ASP A 846 8.68 -21.39 21.58
N PRO A 847 9.54 -22.44 21.59
CA PRO A 847 9.44 -23.55 20.65
C PRO A 847 8.07 -24.22 20.59
N HIS A 848 7.30 -24.21 21.69
CA HIS A 848 5.96 -24.80 21.72
C HIS A 848 5.01 -24.12 20.72
N ASN A 849 5.12 -22.80 20.56
CA ASN A 849 4.30 -22.03 19.62
C ASN A 849 4.72 -22.23 18.15
N LEU A 850 5.80 -22.97 17.87
CA LEU A 850 6.27 -23.26 16.51
C LEU A 850 5.89 -24.67 16.04
N GLU A 851 5.22 -25.47 16.88
CA GLU A 851 4.86 -26.86 16.56
C GLU A 851 3.96 -26.95 15.33
N ASP A 852 2.95 -26.08 15.23
CA ASP A 852 2.04 -26.02 14.08
C ASP A 852 2.76 -25.54 12.82
N LEU A 853 3.67 -24.56 12.93
CA LEU A 853 4.52 -24.14 11.82
C LEU A 853 5.40 -25.28 11.31
N ILE A 854 6.07 -26.02 12.20
CA ILE A 854 6.88 -27.20 11.86
C ILE A 854 6.02 -28.24 11.13
N LEU A 855 4.82 -28.50 11.62
CA LEU A 855 3.89 -29.45 11.02
C LEU A 855 3.45 -28.97 9.63
N ALA A 856 3.06 -27.71 9.49
CA ALA A 856 2.60 -27.11 8.24
C ALA A 856 3.69 -27.11 7.18
N VAL A 857 4.93 -26.75 7.53
CA VAL A 857 6.09 -26.81 6.60
C VAL A 857 6.28 -28.22 6.07
N ARG A 858 6.27 -29.23 6.96
CA ARG A 858 6.42 -30.64 6.58
C ARG A 858 5.27 -31.16 5.72
N GLN A 859 4.03 -30.81 6.05
CA GLN A 859 2.83 -31.28 5.32
C GLN A 859 2.69 -30.67 3.93
N THR A 860 3.05 -29.40 3.79
CA THR A 860 2.90 -28.63 2.55
C THR A 860 4.11 -28.75 1.62
N GLY A 861 5.22 -29.30 2.13
CA GLY A 861 6.48 -29.38 1.42
C GLY A 861 7.07 -28.00 1.14
N ALA A 862 6.85 -27.03 2.03
CA ALA A 862 7.45 -25.71 1.94
C ALA A 862 8.98 -25.78 2.13
N ASP A 863 9.69 -24.80 1.57
CA ASP A 863 11.15 -24.70 1.69
C ASP A 863 11.56 -24.28 3.12
N LEU A 864 10.74 -23.45 3.75
CA LEU A 864 10.87 -23.01 5.14
C LEU A 864 9.55 -22.44 5.68
N GLY A 865 9.54 -22.22 6.99
CA GLY A 865 8.50 -21.51 7.71
C GLY A 865 9.05 -20.27 8.41
N VAL A 866 8.24 -19.22 8.49
CA VAL A 866 8.51 -18.02 9.29
C VAL A 866 7.34 -17.77 10.24
N ALA A 867 7.64 -17.31 11.45
CA ALA A 867 6.65 -16.93 12.45
C ALA A 867 6.90 -15.50 12.92
N PHE A 868 5.83 -14.74 13.12
CA PHE A 868 5.88 -13.39 13.68
C PHE A 868 5.25 -13.35 15.07
N ASP A 869 5.75 -12.45 15.92
CA ASP A 869 5.10 -12.19 17.21
C ASP A 869 3.88 -11.26 17.06
N GLY A 870 3.13 -11.05 18.15
CA GLY A 870 1.81 -10.43 18.11
C GLY A 870 1.75 -9.04 17.46
N ASP A 871 2.87 -8.29 17.48
CA ASP A 871 3.00 -6.96 16.92
C ASP A 871 4.00 -6.81 15.77
N GLY A 872 4.70 -7.88 15.39
CA GLY A 872 5.45 -7.99 14.14
C GLY A 872 6.88 -7.48 14.17
N ASP A 873 7.44 -7.15 15.33
CA ASP A 873 8.83 -6.70 15.44
C ASP A 873 9.83 -7.87 15.60
N ARG A 874 9.34 -9.10 15.78
CA ARG A 874 10.17 -10.32 15.87
C ARG A 874 9.94 -11.31 14.74
N LEU A 875 11.00 -12.07 14.44
CA LEU A 875 11.00 -13.15 13.46
C LEU A 875 11.49 -14.46 14.08
N GLY A 876 10.69 -15.52 13.95
CA GLY A 876 11.07 -16.92 14.13
C GLY A 876 11.19 -17.65 12.79
N VAL A 877 12.08 -18.64 12.69
CA VAL A 877 12.35 -19.36 11.44
C VAL A 877 12.45 -20.87 11.71
N VAL A 878 11.83 -21.65 10.83
CA VAL A 878 11.82 -23.11 10.86
C VAL A 878 12.24 -23.65 9.48
N THR A 879 13.20 -24.57 9.44
CA THR A 879 13.62 -25.22 8.18
C THR A 879 12.62 -26.26 7.71
N ARG A 880 12.78 -26.74 6.47
CA ARG A 880 12.01 -27.88 5.93
C ARG A 880 12.05 -29.12 6.83
N ALA A 881 13.20 -29.44 7.42
CA ALA A 881 13.34 -30.55 8.36
C ALA A 881 12.64 -30.31 9.71
N GLY A 882 12.17 -29.09 9.98
CA GLY A 882 11.58 -28.69 11.26
C GLY A 882 12.61 -28.25 12.30
N GLU A 883 13.83 -27.91 11.89
CA GLU A 883 14.82 -27.30 12.79
C GLU A 883 14.45 -25.83 13.02
N ILE A 884 14.39 -25.40 14.28
CA ILE A 884 14.25 -23.99 14.63
C ILE A 884 15.61 -23.31 14.46
N ILE A 885 15.67 -22.29 13.60
CA ILE A 885 16.87 -21.46 13.45
C ILE A 885 16.74 -20.27 14.38
N PHE A 886 17.49 -20.32 15.48
CA PHE A 886 17.48 -19.27 16.48
C PHE A 886 18.04 -17.93 15.95
N PRO A 887 17.59 -16.79 16.52
CA PRO A 887 17.91 -15.47 15.99
C PRO A 887 19.40 -15.13 15.93
N ASP A 888 20.22 -15.65 16.84
CA ASP A 888 21.66 -15.46 16.83
C ASP A 888 22.35 -16.13 15.63
N ARG A 889 21.86 -17.30 15.18
CA ARG A 889 22.30 -17.93 13.93
C ARG A 889 21.78 -17.20 12.70
N LEU A 890 20.53 -16.74 12.70
CA LEU A 890 20.01 -15.88 11.62
C LEU A 890 20.85 -14.60 11.47
N LEU A 891 21.29 -14.02 12.59
CA LEU A 891 22.14 -12.84 12.60
C LEU A 891 23.51 -13.10 11.95
N MET A 892 24.05 -14.32 12.02
CA MET A 892 25.29 -14.66 11.27
C MET A 892 25.07 -14.52 9.76
N LEU A 893 23.93 -15.00 9.27
CA LEU A 893 23.59 -14.94 7.84
C LEU A 893 23.37 -13.49 7.40
N PHE A 894 22.58 -12.73 8.17
CA PHE A 894 22.37 -11.30 7.91
C PHE A 894 23.68 -10.50 7.98
N ALA A 895 24.55 -10.78 8.95
CA ALA A 895 25.83 -10.10 9.07
C ALA A 895 26.74 -10.37 7.87
N ARG A 896 26.84 -11.62 7.40
CA ARG A 896 27.60 -11.97 6.20
C ARG A 896 27.11 -11.19 4.98
N ASP A 897 25.78 -11.12 4.79
CA ASP A 897 25.17 -10.39 3.67
C ASP A 897 25.42 -8.87 3.75
N VAL A 898 25.17 -8.26 4.91
CA VAL A 898 25.40 -6.81 5.12
C VAL A 898 26.87 -6.46 4.96
N LEU A 899 27.79 -7.24 5.55
CA LEU A 899 29.23 -6.97 5.52
C LEU A 899 29.85 -7.15 4.14
N ALA A 900 29.25 -8.00 3.29
CA ALA A 900 29.67 -8.11 1.89
C ALA A 900 29.52 -6.77 1.13
N ARG A 901 28.56 -5.92 1.53
CA ARG A 901 28.34 -4.57 0.97
C ARG A 901 28.87 -3.45 1.85
N GLN A 902 29.01 -3.67 3.15
CA GLN A 902 29.51 -2.70 4.13
C GLN A 902 30.73 -3.27 4.92
N PRO A 903 31.90 -3.43 4.28
CA PRO A 903 33.09 -3.95 4.96
C PRO A 903 33.49 -3.07 6.15
N GLY A 904 33.84 -3.70 7.28
CA GLY A 904 34.23 -3.01 8.51
C GLY A 904 33.07 -2.47 9.35
N ALA A 905 31.81 -2.63 8.91
CA ALA A 905 30.66 -2.15 9.67
C ALA A 905 30.54 -2.84 11.05
N THR A 906 30.00 -2.09 12.01
CA THR A 906 29.71 -2.64 13.34
C THR A 906 28.41 -3.44 13.31
N ILE A 907 28.45 -4.65 13.86
CA ILE A 907 27.29 -5.53 14.03
C ILE A 907 27.04 -5.72 15.53
N ILE A 908 25.87 -5.28 16.01
CA ILE A 908 25.51 -5.34 17.43
C ILE A 908 24.71 -6.61 17.73
N TYR A 909 25.00 -7.25 18.86
CA TYR A 909 24.21 -8.38 19.34
C TYR A 909 24.14 -8.40 20.87
N ASP A 910 23.11 -9.01 21.44
CA ASP A 910 22.93 -9.01 22.89
C ASP A 910 23.74 -10.11 23.60
N VAL A 911 23.89 -9.97 24.92
CA VAL A 911 24.64 -10.93 25.76
C VAL A 911 24.11 -12.37 25.70
N LYS A 912 22.88 -12.58 25.20
CA LYS A 912 22.30 -13.91 25.06
C LYS A 912 22.78 -14.65 23.81
N CYS A 913 23.34 -13.99 22.80
CA CYS A 913 23.73 -14.65 21.54
C CYS A 913 24.93 -15.61 21.71
N THR A 914 24.95 -16.67 20.89
CA THR A 914 26.03 -17.66 20.83
C THR A 914 27.44 -17.06 20.70
N GLY A 915 28.44 -17.76 21.26
CA GLY A 915 29.86 -17.37 21.19
C GLY A 915 30.41 -17.38 19.76
N HIS A 916 29.84 -18.19 18.87
CA HIS A 916 30.28 -18.28 17.47
C HIS A 916 30.03 -17.01 16.66
N LEU A 917 29.03 -16.20 17.04
CA LEU A 917 28.62 -15.02 16.28
C LEU A 917 29.76 -14.00 16.14
N LYS A 918 30.55 -13.82 17.20
CA LYS A 918 31.73 -12.95 17.19
C LYS A 918 32.73 -13.34 16.10
N GLY A 919 33.04 -14.63 16.01
CA GLY A 919 33.95 -15.16 15.00
C GLY A 919 33.41 -14.97 13.59
N GLN A 920 32.11 -15.23 13.39
CA GLN A 920 31.46 -15.07 12.10
C GLN A 920 31.44 -13.62 11.59
N ILE A 921 31.24 -12.65 12.48
CA ILE A 921 31.31 -11.22 12.13
C ILE A 921 32.75 -10.84 11.73
N LEU A 922 33.75 -11.29 12.50
CA LEU A 922 35.16 -11.00 12.20
C LEU A 922 35.62 -11.63 10.89
N GLU A 923 35.25 -12.89 10.63
CA GLU A 923 35.56 -13.60 9.39
C GLU A 923 34.93 -12.92 8.17
N ALA A 924 33.72 -12.38 8.32
CA ALA A 924 33.05 -11.58 7.29
C ALA A 924 33.61 -10.13 7.16
N GLY A 925 34.64 -9.77 7.94
CA GLY A 925 35.30 -8.47 7.86
C GLY A 925 34.59 -7.33 8.61
N GLY A 926 33.70 -7.66 9.56
CA GLY A 926 32.98 -6.69 10.39
C GLY A 926 33.55 -6.50 11.80
N SER A 927 32.96 -5.58 12.55
CA SER A 927 33.30 -5.32 13.95
C SER A 927 32.19 -5.78 14.90
N PRO A 928 32.38 -6.86 15.68
CA PRO A 928 31.36 -7.37 16.59
C PRO A 928 31.25 -6.49 17.84
N LEU A 929 30.03 -6.12 18.23
CA LEU A 929 29.76 -5.38 19.47
C LEU A 929 28.66 -6.05 20.29
N MET A 930 29.06 -6.70 21.39
CA MET A 930 28.12 -7.24 22.36
C MET A 930 27.53 -6.12 23.22
N TRP A 931 26.21 -6.13 23.43
CA TRP A 931 25.50 -5.11 24.21
C TRP A 931 24.39 -5.70 25.11
N ARG A 932 23.74 -4.81 25.89
CA ARG A 932 22.67 -5.15 26.84
C ARG A 932 21.42 -5.63 26.11
N THR A 933 20.69 -6.58 26.69
CA THR A 933 19.41 -7.06 26.15
C THR A 933 18.30 -6.03 26.38
N GLY A 934 17.54 -5.75 25.33
CA GLY A 934 16.40 -4.83 25.30
C GLY A 934 16.37 -4.02 24.01
N HIS A 935 15.30 -4.16 23.22
CA HIS A 935 15.16 -3.54 21.91
C HIS A 935 15.40 -2.01 21.90
N SER A 936 14.92 -1.29 22.92
CA SER A 936 15.19 0.16 23.06
C SER A 936 16.67 0.47 23.32
N LEU A 937 17.39 -0.37 24.08
CA LEU A 937 18.82 -0.20 24.35
C LEU A 937 19.66 -0.48 23.11
N ILE A 938 19.29 -1.49 22.32
CA ILE A 938 19.95 -1.82 21.06
C ILE A 938 19.78 -0.68 20.04
N LYS A 939 18.55 -0.16 19.87
CA LYS A 939 18.31 1.03 19.02
C LYS A 939 19.13 2.24 19.44
N GLY A 940 19.21 2.50 20.75
CA GLY A 940 20.07 3.54 21.31
C GLY A 940 21.55 3.33 20.94
N LYS A 941 22.03 2.09 21.09
CA LYS A 941 23.43 1.75 20.79
C LYS A 941 23.75 1.83 19.29
N MET A 942 22.84 1.37 18.42
CA MET A 942 23.00 1.51 16.97
C MET A 942 23.16 2.96 16.55
N ARG A 943 22.39 3.88 17.14
CA ARG A 943 22.53 5.32 16.88
C ARG A 943 23.88 5.85 17.36
N GLU A 944 24.32 5.43 18.55
CA GLU A 944 25.60 5.86 19.12
C GLU A 944 26.79 5.40 18.26
N THR A 945 26.76 4.18 17.76
CA THR A 945 27.90 3.57 17.05
C THR A 945 27.82 3.67 15.53
N GLY A 946 26.65 4.05 14.97
CA GLY A 946 26.39 3.97 13.53
C GLY A 946 26.41 2.53 13.02
N ALA A 947 25.96 1.56 13.81
CA ALA A 947 25.94 0.16 13.39
C ALA A 947 24.97 -0.06 12.23
N GLU A 948 25.38 -0.89 11.26
CA GLU A 948 24.60 -1.17 10.05
C GLU A 948 23.54 -2.27 10.29
N LEU A 949 23.78 -3.11 11.29
CA LEU A 949 22.90 -4.21 11.66
C LEU A 949 23.00 -4.47 13.17
N ALA A 950 21.86 -4.79 13.78
CA ALA A 950 21.83 -5.41 15.09
C ALA A 950 20.82 -6.56 15.14
N GLY A 951 20.96 -7.45 16.12
CA GLY A 951 19.92 -8.41 16.45
C GLY A 951 20.00 -8.92 17.87
N GLU A 952 18.89 -9.42 18.38
CA GLU A 952 18.77 -9.96 19.73
C GLU A 952 18.29 -11.40 19.69
N MET A 953 18.66 -12.17 20.70
CA MET A 953 18.22 -13.56 20.82
C MET A 953 16.68 -13.72 20.92
N SER A 954 15.95 -12.65 21.27
CA SER A 954 14.48 -12.67 21.28
C SER A 954 13.84 -12.59 19.90
N GLY A 955 14.61 -12.41 18.81
CA GLY A 955 14.09 -12.36 17.45
C GLY A 955 13.91 -10.95 16.87
N HIS A 956 14.34 -9.90 17.59
CA HIS A 956 14.41 -8.55 17.06
C HIS A 956 15.61 -8.41 16.13
N PHE A 957 15.39 -7.86 14.94
CA PHE A 957 16.44 -7.56 13.97
C PHE A 957 16.32 -6.13 13.49
N PHE A 958 17.44 -5.41 13.51
CA PHE A 958 17.50 -3.98 13.25
C PHE A 958 18.41 -3.73 12.06
N PHE A 959 17.83 -3.55 10.89
CA PHE A 959 18.59 -3.19 9.69
C PHE A 959 18.70 -1.68 9.59
N LYS A 960 19.92 -1.16 9.51
CA LYS A 960 20.21 0.21 9.10
C LYS A 960 20.68 0.25 7.65
N GLU A 961 21.43 -0.77 7.23
CA GLU A 961 21.77 -0.99 5.83
C GLU A 961 20.49 -1.18 5.01
N ARG A 962 20.28 -0.31 4.00
CA ARG A 962 19.06 -0.25 3.15
C ARG A 962 17.75 -0.01 3.90
N TRP A 963 17.78 0.26 5.21
CA TRP A 963 16.58 0.46 6.03
C TRP A 963 16.78 1.58 7.07
N TYR A 964 15.95 1.63 8.11
CA TYR A 964 15.87 2.81 8.98
C TYR A 964 16.56 2.64 10.34
N GLY A 965 16.88 1.42 10.76
CA GLY A 965 17.56 1.09 12.01
C GLY A 965 16.64 0.71 13.18
N PHE A 966 15.34 0.47 12.93
CA PHE A 966 14.41 -0.08 13.92
C PHE A 966 14.21 -1.58 13.74
N ASP A 967 13.71 -2.22 14.80
CA ASP A 967 13.29 -3.61 14.89
C ASP A 967 12.09 -3.87 13.96
N ASP A 968 12.27 -4.77 12.99
CA ASP A 968 11.25 -5.10 12.00
C ASP A 968 11.35 -6.59 11.59
N GLY A 969 10.50 -7.41 12.20
CA GLY A 969 10.45 -8.85 11.92
C GLY A 969 10.05 -9.11 10.47
N ILE A 970 9.11 -8.33 9.94
CA ILE A 970 8.57 -8.49 8.58
C ILE A 970 9.64 -8.16 7.53
N TYR A 971 10.36 -7.05 7.69
CA TYR A 971 11.49 -6.70 6.84
C TYR A 971 12.63 -7.72 6.96
N ALA A 972 12.93 -8.19 8.18
CA ALA A 972 13.92 -9.26 8.39
C ALA A 972 13.51 -10.55 7.66
N GLY A 973 12.22 -10.89 7.65
CA GLY A 973 11.67 -12.01 6.87
C GLY A 973 11.88 -11.83 5.37
N ALA A 974 11.62 -10.62 4.85
CA ALA A 974 11.87 -10.30 3.45
C ALA A 974 13.36 -10.38 3.08
N ARG A 975 14.25 -9.82 3.91
CA ARG A 975 15.71 -9.90 3.73
C ARG A 975 16.22 -11.34 3.79
N LEU A 976 15.64 -12.17 4.65
CA LEU A 976 15.95 -13.59 4.67
C LEU A 976 15.59 -14.27 3.35
N MET A 977 14.40 -13.99 2.79
CA MET A 977 14.02 -14.55 1.49
C MET A 977 14.96 -14.10 0.38
N GLU A 978 15.36 -12.83 0.34
CA GLU A 978 16.33 -12.31 -0.62
C GLU A 978 17.67 -13.06 -0.56
N ILE A 979 18.22 -13.27 0.65
CA ILE A 979 19.49 -13.98 0.83
C ILE A 979 19.37 -15.45 0.41
N LEU A 980 18.30 -16.14 0.83
CA LEU A 980 18.11 -17.56 0.52
C LEU A 980 17.77 -17.80 -0.96
N ALA A 981 17.07 -16.86 -1.59
CA ALA A 981 16.69 -16.96 -2.99
C ALA A 981 17.84 -16.55 -3.94
N GLY A 982 18.72 -15.65 -3.51
CA GLY A 982 19.88 -15.16 -4.26
C GLY A 982 21.17 -15.99 -4.09
N ASP A 983 21.10 -17.18 -3.47
CA ASP A 983 22.26 -18.05 -3.32
C ASP A 983 22.77 -18.56 -4.69
N LEU A 984 23.99 -18.15 -5.06
CA LEU A 984 24.59 -18.44 -6.36
C LEU A 984 24.91 -19.94 -6.58
N GLU A 985 25.01 -20.72 -5.51
CA GLU A 985 25.20 -22.17 -5.57
C GLU A 985 23.87 -22.93 -5.65
N GLU A 986 22.75 -22.21 -5.70
CA GLU A 986 21.37 -22.73 -5.72
C GLU A 986 21.02 -23.66 -4.56
N ARG A 987 21.77 -23.56 -3.44
CA ARG A 987 21.58 -24.41 -2.26
C ARG A 987 20.17 -24.25 -1.70
N THR A 988 19.71 -25.28 -1.02
CA THR A 988 18.46 -25.23 -0.25
C THR A 988 18.67 -24.39 1.02
N PRO A 989 17.61 -23.79 1.60
CA PRO A 989 17.72 -23.08 2.87
C PRO A 989 18.39 -23.89 3.96
N GLU A 990 18.12 -25.19 4.02
CA GLU A 990 18.70 -26.11 5.01
C GLU A 990 20.21 -26.27 4.83
N GLU A 991 20.70 -26.40 3.59
CA GLU A 991 22.13 -26.45 3.29
C GLU A 991 22.84 -25.13 3.63
N ILE A 992 22.19 -23.99 3.36
CA ILE A 992 22.73 -22.67 3.71
C ILE A 992 22.87 -22.54 5.23
N PHE A 993 21.83 -22.86 5.99
CA PHE A 993 21.88 -22.83 7.45
C PHE A 993 22.89 -23.83 8.02
N ALA A 994 23.11 -24.97 7.37
CA ALA A 994 24.12 -25.94 7.77
C ALA A 994 25.57 -25.39 7.64
N THR A 995 25.80 -24.35 6.83
CA THR A 995 27.11 -23.66 6.77
C THR A 995 27.40 -22.77 7.98
N LEU A 996 26.40 -22.50 8.81
CA LEU A 996 26.54 -21.67 10.00
C LEU A 996 26.93 -22.54 11.19
N PRO A 997 27.97 -22.17 11.96
CA PRO A 997 28.40 -22.94 13.13
C PRO A 997 27.24 -23.10 14.13
N LYS A 998 27.20 -24.27 14.75
CA LYS A 998 26.16 -24.67 15.71
C LYS A 998 26.81 -25.32 16.92
N GLY A 999 26.53 -24.76 18.10
CA GLY A 999 26.86 -25.35 19.39
C GLY A 999 25.70 -26.14 19.99
N VAL A 1000 25.94 -26.70 21.17
CA VAL A 1000 24.94 -27.27 22.07
C VAL A 1000 24.53 -26.18 23.06
N SER A 1001 23.28 -25.72 22.99
CA SER A 1001 22.75 -24.72 23.90
C SER A 1001 21.52 -25.19 24.64
N THR A 1002 21.31 -24.62 25.82
CA THR A 1002 20.03 -24.74 26.52
C THR A 1002 19.00 -23.78 25.90
N PRO A 1003 17.70 -24.09 26.04
CA PRO A 1003 16.69 -23.04 25.94
C PRO A 1003 16.93 -21.96 26.99
N GLU A 1004 16.13 -20.90 26.95
CA GLU A 1004 16.09 -19.92 28.03
C GLU A 1004 15.55 -20.56 29.31
N LEU A 1005 16.33 -20.49 30.38
CA LEU A 1005 15.98 -21.03 31.69
C LEU A 1005 15.58 -19.88 32.60
N LYS A 1006 14.48 -20.07 33.35
CA LYS A 1006 13.93 -19.03 34.22
C LYS A 1006 13.90 -19.49 35.67
N ILE A 1007 14.31 -18.63 36.58
CA ILE A 1007 14.15 -18.81 38.02
C ILE A 1007 13.23 -17.71 38.54
N GLU A 1008 12.05 -18.08 39.01
CA GLU A 1008 11.09 -17.16 39.59
C GLU A 1008 11.53 -16.68 40.97
N LEU A 1009 11.43 -15.37 41.19
CA LEU A 1009 11.74 -14.70 42.44
C LEU A 1009 10.63 -13.70 42.78
N ALA A 1010 10.66 -13.12 43.98
CA ALA A 1010 9.77 -12.02 44.30
C ALA A 1010 10.12 -10.76 43.47
N GLU A 1011 9.13 -9.88 43.27
CA GLU A 1011 9.35 -8.58 42.62
C GLU A 1011 10.46 -7.80 43.34
N GLY A 1012 11.42 -7.28 42.57
CA GLY A 1012 12.63 -6.62 43.06
C GLY A 1012 13.73 -7.53 43.63
N GLU A 1013 13.43 -8.78 44.02
CA GLU A 1013 14.43 -9.69 44.59
C GLU A 1013 15.48 -10.13 43.56
N HIS A 1014 15.08 -10.36 42.32
CA HIS A 1014 15.96 -10.71 41.21
C HIS A 1014 17.08 -9.68 40.96
N TYR A 1015 16.82 -8.38 41.12
CA TYR A 1015 17.86 -7.34 41.07
C TYR A 1015 18.83 -7.44 42.26
N ARG A 1016 18.29 -7.54 43.48
CA ARG A 1016 19.11 -7.68 44.71
C ARG A 1016 19.95 -8.95 44.69
N PHE A 1017 19.42 -10.04 44.13
CA PHE A 1017 20.14 -11.27 43.92
C PHE A 1017 21.34 -11.04 43.00
N MET A 1018 21.12 -10.40 41.84
CA MET A 1018 22.19 -10.11 40.89
C MET A 1018 23.28 -9.19 41.45
N GLU A 1019 22.94 -8.24 42.32
CA GLU A 1019 23.93 -7.41 43.03
C GLU A 1019 24.83 -8.25 43.94
N ARG A 1020 24.25 -9.14 44.76
CA ARG A 1020 25.01 -10.07 45.60
C ARG A 1020 25.84 -11.04 44.77
N PHE A 1021 25.26 -11.58 43.69
CA PHE A 1021 25.93 -12.50 42.79
C PHE A 1021 27.15 -11.85 42.13
N ARG A 1022 27.01 -10.66 41.55
CA ARG A 1022 28.13 -9.90 40.97
C ARG A 1022 29.26 -9.62 41.95
N ALA A 1023 28.95 -9.44 43.24
CA ALA A 1023 29.96 -9.16 44.26
C ALA A 1023 30.75 -10.40 44.73
N GLN A 1024 30.27 -11.62 44.46
CA GLN A 1024 30.80 -12.87 45.03
C GLN A 1024 31.29 -13.88 43.98
N VAL A 1025 31.02 -13.65 42.70
CA VAL A 1025 31.31 -14.62 41.64
C VAL A 1025 32.81 -14.77 41.34
N ASP A 1026 33.24 -16.02 41.24
CA ASP A 1026 34.54 -16.41 40.72
C ASP A 1026 34.37 -17.57 39.72
N PHE A 1027 34.65 -17.31 38.45
CA PHE A 1027 34.56 -18.30 37.37
C PHE A 1027 35.96 -18.76 36.89
N GLY A 1028 37.01 -18.51 37.67
CA GLY A 1028 38.39 -18.89 37.34
C GLY A 1028 38.86 -18.25 36.05
N ASP A 1029 39.29 -19.07 35.09
CA ASP A 1029 39.89 -18.62 33.82
C ASP A 1029 38.88 -18.06 32.79
N ALA A 1030 37.60 -17.92 33.16
CA ALA A 1030 36.58 -17.36 32.28
C ALA A 1030 36.77 -15.86 32.06
N THR A 1031 36.52 -15.38 30.85
CA THR A 1031 36.38 -13.94 30.60
C THR A 1031 35.01 -13.47 31.05
N LEU A 1032 34.97 -12.58 32.05
CA LEU A 1032 33.73 -12.06 32.60
C LEU A 1032 33.25 -10.82 31.86
N ILE A 1033 31.96 -10.83 31.50
CA ILE A 1033 31.24 -9.73 30.86
C ILE A 1033 30.05 -9.37 31.76
N THR A 1034 30.05 -8.15 32.29
CA THR A 1034 29.05 -7.69 33.27
C THR A 1034 28.18 -6.53 32.78
N ILE A 1035 28.09 -6.34 31.45
CA ILE A 1035 27.27 -5.26 30.86
C ILE A 1035 25.77 -5.45 31.14
N ASP A 1036 25.29 -6.71 31.14
CA ASP A 1036 23.93 -7.10 31.49
C ASP A 1036 23.99 -8.48 32.15
N GLY A 1037 23.70 -8.54 33.45
CA GLY A 1037 23.92 -9.73 34.25
C GLY A 1037 25.39 -10.09 34.47
N VAL A 1038 25.70 -11.37 34.51
CA VAL A 1038 27.06 -11.94 34.52
C VAL A 1038 27.13 -13.01 33.45
N ARG A 1039 27.90 -12.74 32.41
CA ARG A 1039 28.27 -13.70 31.37
C ARG A 1039 29.72 -14.11 31.56
N ALA A 1040 29.99 -15.40 31.50
CA ALA A 1040 31.32 -15.99 31.64
C ALA A 1040 31.65 -16.80 30.38
N ASP A 1041 32.70 -16.39 29.65
CA ASP A 1041 33.11 -16.99 28.38
C ASP A 1041 34.41 -17.79 28.57
N TRP A 1042 34.37 -19.09 28.24
CA TRP A 1042 35.51 -19.99 28.09
C TRP A 1042 35.79 -20.23 26.59
N PRO A 1043 36.96 -20.81 26.22
CA PRO A 1043 37.28 -21.12 24.83
C PRO A 1043 36.28 -22.07 24.14
N ASP A 1044 35.60 -22.93 24.91
CA ASP A 1044 34.72 -24.02 24.45
C ASP A 1044 33.23 -23.81 24.82
N GLY A 1045 32.86 -22.62 25.32
CA GLY A 1045 31.48 -22.28 25.64
C GLY A 1045 31.32 -21.09 26.59
N TRP A 1046 30.08 -20.71 26.88
CA TRP A 1046 29.75 -19.63 27.81
C TRP A 1046 28.47 -19.91 28.61
N GLY A 1047 28.33 -19.20 29.73
CA GLY A 1047 27.09 -19.17 30.51
C GLY A 1047 26.70 -17.76 30.89
N LEU A 1048 25.40 -17.52 31.06
CA LEU A 1048 24.83 -16.22 31.46
C LEU A 1048 23.81 -16.42 32.58
N VAL A 1049 23.82 -15.51 33.54
CA VAL A 1049 22.67 -15.21 34.40
C VAL A 1049 22.42 -13.70 34.42
N ARG A 1050 21.16 -13.29 34.23
CA ARG A 1050 20.75 -11.89 34.30
C ARG A 1050 19.38 -11.73 34.93
N ALA A 1051 19.10 -10.54 35.43
CA ALA A 1051 17.76 -10.16 35.85
C ALA A 1051 16.89 -9.81 34.62
N SER A 1052 15.67 -10.32 34.56
CA SER A 1052 14.68 -9.86 33.58
C SER A 1052 14.20 -8.45 33.95
N ASN A 1053 13.87 -7.64 32.94
CA ASN A 1053 13.36 -6.27 33.12
C ASN A 1053 11.83 -6.17 33.01
N THR A 1054 11.17 -7.28 32.65
CA THR A 1054 9.73 -7.33 32.41
C THR A 1054 9.01 -8.25 33.39
N THR A 1055 9.73 -9.22 33.97
CA THR A 1055 9.21 -10.23 34.88
C THR A 1055 10.17 -10.44 36.04
N PRO A 1056 9.70 -10.81 37.25
CA PRO A 1056 10.56 -11.01 38.41
C PRO A 1056 11.30 -12.35 38.37
N VAL A 1057 12.11 -12.55 37.35
CA VAL A 1057 12.85 -13.80 37.13
C VAL A 1057 14.33 -13.54 36.85
N LEU A 1058 15.17 -14.50 37.23
CA LEU A 1058 16.51 -14.62 36.65
C LEU A 1058 16.41 -15.41 35.36
N VAL A 1059 17.05 -14.91 34.31
CA VAL A 1059 17.15 -15.54 33.00
C VAL A 1059 18.55 -16.11 32.85
N LEU A 1060 18.63 -17.39 32.50
CA LEU A 1060 19.89 -18.10 32.27
C LEU A 1060 19.91 -18.73 30.88
N ARG A 1061 21.09 -18.80 30.30
CA ARG A 1061 21.37 -19.53 29.06
C ARG A 1061 22.80 -20.05 29.08
N PHE A 1062 22.98 -21.25 28.55
CA PHE A 1062 24.28 -21.89 28.41
C PHE A 1062 24.45 -22.37 26.97
N ASP A 1063 25.67 -22.28 26.44
CA ASP A 1063 26.02 -22.63 25.07
C ASP A 1063 27.48 -23.11 25.05
N ALA A 1064 27.74 -24.22 24.37
CA ALA A 1064 29.06 -24.84 24.33
C ALA A 1064 29.29 -25.62 23.04
N ASP A 1065 30.55 -25.93 22.73
CA ASP A 1065 30.89 -26.68 21.51
C ASP A 1065 30.42 -28.15 21.58
N ASN A 1066 30.26 -28.70 22.78
CA ASN A 1066 29.87 -30.08 23.01
C ASN A 1066 29.14 -30.29 24.36
N PRO A 1067 28.45 -31.43 24.56
CA PRO A 1067 27.68 -31.69 25.78
C PRO A 1067 28.51 -31.71 27.07
N ASP A 1068 29.77 -32.15 27.03
CA ASP A 1068 30.63 -32.22 28.22
C ASP A 1068 31.01 -30.82 28.71
N ALA A 1069 31.35 -29.92 27.77
CA ALA A 1069 31.60 -28.52 28.06
C ALA A 1069 30.35 -27.83 28.61
N LEU A 1070 29.17 -28.09 28.02
CA LEU A 1070 27.89 -27.55 28.51
C LEU A 1070 27.62 -27.97 29.97
N ALA A 1071 27.78 -29.25 30.28
CA ALA A 1071 27.59 -29.78 31.62
C ALA A 1071 28.57 -29.17 32.64
N ARG A 1072 29.84 -28.97 32.26
CA ARG A 1072 30.84 -28.29 33.10
C ARG A 1072 30.42 -26.85 33.40
N ILE A 1073 29.98 -26.10 32.38
CA ILE A 1073 29.56 -24.71 32.52
C ILE A 1073 28.32 -24.62 33.43
N GLN A 1074 27.31 -25.45 33.18
CA GLN A 1074 26.12 -25.56 34.03
C GLN A 1074 26.49 -25.86 35.49
N GLN A 1075 27.37 -26.83 35.72
CA GLN A 1075 27.80 -27.19 37.07
C GLN A 1075 28.55 -26.03 37.77
N THR A 1076 29.33 -25.25 37.01
CA THR A 1076 30.03 -24.08 37.53
C THR A 1076 29.04 -22.99 37.95
N PHE A 1077 28.06 -22.68 37.09
CA PHE A 1077 27.01 -21.72 37.43
C PHE A 1077 26.13 -22.20 38.59
N ARG A 1078 25.81 -23.50 38.66
CA ARG A 1078 25.10 -24.11 39.78
C ARG A 1078 25.82 -23.86 41.11
N ALA A 1079 27.13 -24.10 41.14
CA ALA A 1079 27.94 -23.87 42.35
C ALA A 1079 27.93 -22.40 42.77
N GLN A 1080 28.10 -21.47 41.82
CA GLN A 1080 28.11 -20.03 42.10
C GLN A 1080 26.73 -19.52 42.56
N LEU A 1081 25.64 -19.97 41.93
CA LEU A 1081 24.27 -19.53 42.29
C LEU A 1081 23.89 -20.02 43.70
N LEU A 1082 24.19 -21.28 44.01
CA LEU A 1082 23.90 -21.86 45.33
C LEU A 1082 24.82 -21.33 46.44
N ALA A 1083 25.99 -20.79 46.10
CA ALA A 1083 26.84 -20.09 47.07
C ALA A 1083 26.20 -18.77 47.56
N VAL A 1084 25.43 -18.09 46.71
CA VAL A 1084 24.71 -16.86 47.05
C VAL A 1084 23.40 -17.15 47.77
N ASP A 1085 22.65 -18.14 47.29
CA ASP A 1085 21.42 -18.61 47.93
C ASP A 1085 21.27 -20.13 47.80
N PRO A 1086 21.56 -20.89 48.86
CA PRO A 1086 21.44 -22.35 48.88
C PRO A 1086 20.01 -22.87 48.68
N ALA A 1087 18.97 -22.02 48.84
CA ALA A 1087 17.57 -22.40 48.70
C ALA A 1087 17.04 -22.28 47.26
N LEU A 1088 17.82 -21.75 46.33
CA LEU A 1088 17.43 -21.58 44.93
C LEU A 1088 17.08 -22.92 44.27
N LYS A 1089 15.92 -22.98 43.61
CA LYS A 1089 15.53 -24.08 42.75
C LYS A 1089 16.02 -23.83 41.34
N LEU A 1090 17.06 -24.57 40.94
CA LEU A 1090 17.69 -24.42 39.62
C LEU A 1090 17.01 -25.36 38.60
N PRO A 1091 16.60 -24.86 37.41
CA PRO A 1091 15.88 -25.63 36.38
C PRO A 1091 16.81 -26.39 35.42
N PHE A 1092 18.09 -26.55 35.78
CA PHE A 1092 19.14 -27.25 35.06
C PHE A 1092 20.03 -27.94 36.07
#